data_AF-A0A519ER88-F1
#
_entry.id   AF-A0A519ER88-F1
#
_cell.length_a   1.000
_cell.length_b   1.000
_cell.length_c   1.000
_cell.angle_alpha   90.00
_cell.angle_beta   90.00
_cell.angle_gamma   90.00
#
_symmetry.space_group_name_H-M   'P 1'
#
loop_
_entity.id
_entity.type
_entity.pdbx_description
1 polymer ?
#
loop_
_entity_poly.entity_id
_entity_poly.type
_entity_poly.pdbx_seq_one_letter_code
_entity_poly.pdbx_strand_id
1 'polypeptide(L)'
;MLMSLAACGGGGNDGNAGSGFGSGTAPVAETPVGSSEPTPSRLSGVAATGAAFAGAALTVTDQTGATVCTTQTNDQGAYACDLPVGTKAPLVIRATRDDVSYYSTTASAATGTANVTPLTTIVVSQLSPDGNPASLAGAIVGNAAAVTADTIKSEVTQLLAALKPLLDALGQTGLDPMSGVFVADGTGADRVLDSIAVSVQSDGTAANIQITVKAVPGNGDATPLSISYSTADAAPPTLPPVDAAALVQPPTPATIASFLARMNACYALPLAQRVTAVNDGVNAIGTAADVVATACRTLFVGDDPSTYQANGTSVGRNANGRGAFESLFRAGPTGLVHDRGNFEFFRNGTDVVISYRWTDTVGNTDNDTLLLRNEGGVLKLTGNGNAYRVSVRPVAEKRELINAANFSYTATGYNVTIENRLDENFVPVLDKVVVTPPFGEPQTYTPKPGFSFLTVARPAGVAANASGSVIYLAGRYDNAATTGMPADKEANLNFVSPAFAESDVRALKDQSVWKLEFYRVGETVPSTTQSARTLARAPTLDEIKQLTFAEITPALREALRAETAGNQDNVLIFGTPTEQEPNLIDFSAQGDSPGWTVPTAALAPTLFSAYGRSSGVRWEDSVTVRNTARKAILTCSPWTLTDGHCATFSGVRQYRPGASLNTFELWARSARQVEMSTKIGLYSVQ
;
A
#
# COMPACT_ATOMS: atom_id res chain seq x y z
N MET A 1 32.03 -0.41 -39.66
CA MET A 1 31.88 0.48 -40.84
C MET A 1 31.29 -0.36 -41.98
N LEU A 2 30.31 0.15 -42.75
CA LEU A 2 30.33 -0.09 -44.22
C LEU A 2 31.76 0.24 -44.68
N MET A 3 32.46 -0.44 -45.57
CA MET A 3 32.18 -1.46 -46.57
C MET A 3 33.57 -1.98 -46.97
N SER A 4 33.74 -3.26 -47.29
CA SER A 4 34.62 -3.74 -48.39
C SER A 4 34.66 -5.27 -48.42
N LEU A 5 34.36 -5.81 -49.59
CA LEU A 5 34.63 -7.16 -50.08
C LEU A 5 36.10 -7.58 -49.86
N ALA A 6 36.32 -8.85 -49.52
CA ALA A 6 37.25 -9.73 -50.24
C ALA A 6 36.99 -11.19 -49.86
N ALA A 7 36.60 -11.98 -50.86
CA ALA A 7 36.66 -13.44 -50.85
C ALA A 7 38.02 -13.89 -51.39
N CYS A 8 38.61 -14.92 -50.79
CA CYS A 8 39.39 -16.01 -51.43
C CYS A 8 39.86 -16.91 -50.27
N GLY A 9 39.42 -18.18 -50.18
CA GLY A 9 40.14 -19.32 -50.75
C GLY A 9 41.28 -19.73 -49.81
N GLY A 10 41.37 -20.91 -49.21
CA GLY A 10 40.86 -22.22 -49.56
C GLY A 10 42.01 -23.21 -49.35
N GLY A 11 41.73 -24.35 -48.72
CA GLY A 11 42.46 -25.61 -48.94
C GLY A 11 43.74 -25.89 -48.15
N GLY A 12 43.69 -26.97 -47.36
CA GLY A 12 44.47 -28.16 -47.71
C GLY A 12 45.79 -28.42 -46.97
N ASN A 13 45.70 -29.34 -46.01
CA ASN A 13 46.47 -30.58 -45.87
C ASN A 13 48.01 -30.63 -45.82
N ASP A 14 48.45 -31.50 -44.91
CA ASP A 14 49.67 -32.32 -44.89
C ASP A 14 50.99 -31.54 -44.76
N GLY A 15 51.94 -31.86 -43.89
CA GLY A 15 52.26 -33.11 -43.24
C GLY A 15 53.78 -33.19 -43.17
N ASN A 16 54.28 -33.90 -42.17
CA ASN A 16 55.59 -34.55 -42.13
C ASN A 16 56.85 -33.76 -41.71
N ALA A 17 57.43 -34.30 -40.62
CA ALA A 17 58.83 -34.57 -40.32
C ALA A 17 59.89 -33.46 -40.41
N GLY A 18 60.56 -33.26 -39.28
CA GLY A 18 61.86 -32.59 -39.22
C GLY A 18 62.54 -32.83 -37.87
N SER A 19 63.26 -33.94 -37.80
CA SER A 19 64.20 -34.32 -36.72
C SER A 19 65.22 -33.21 -36.41
N GLY A 20 65.68 -33.11 -35.17
CA GLY A 20 66.76 -32.19 -34.81
C GLY A 20 67.15 -32.22 -33.34
N PHE A 21 67.89 -33.25 -32.96
CA PHE A 21 68.66 -33.34 -31.72
C PHE A 21 69.57 -32.12 -31.48
N GLY A 22 69.80 -31.78 -30.21
CA GLY A 22 71.14 -31.34 -29.80
C GLY A 22 71.21 -30.17 -28.83
N SER A 23 71.46 -30.52 -27.56
CA SER A 23 72.55 -29.97 -26.76
C SER A 23 72.55 -28.48 -26.37
N GLY A 24 72.17 -28.25 -25.11
CA GLY A 24 73.05 -27.63 -24.11
C GLY A 24 73.15 -26.10 -24.12
N THR A 25 72.63 -25.47 -23.07
CA THR A 25 73.08 -24.14 -22.63
C THR A 25 72.81 -23.90 -21.15
N ALA A 26 73.69 -23.07 -20.58
CA ALA A 26 73.98 -22.72 -19.20
C ALA A 26 72.79 -22.12 -18.39
N PRO A 27 72.90 -21.98 -17.05
CA PRO A 27 71.77 -21.59 -16.21
C PRO A 27 71.45 -20.09 -16.38
N VAL A 28 70.16 -19.79 -16.55
CA VAL A 28 69.62 -18.43 -16.59
C VAL A 28 69.07 -18.08 -15.20
N ALA A 29 69.34 -16.85 -14.79
CA ALA A 29 69.06 -16.25 -13.49
C ALA A 29 67.60 -16.37 -13.03
N GLU A 30 67.44 -16.45 -11.70
CA GLU A 30 66.17 -16.40 -10.97
C GLU A 30 65.35 -15.18 -11.37
N THR A 31 64.11 -15.43 -11.79
CA THR A 31 63.09 -14.41 -12.03
C THR A 31 62.51 -13.97 -10.67
N PRO A 32 62.29 -12.67 -10.42
CA PRO A 32 61.72 -12.22 -9.15
C PRO A 32 60.29 -12.76 -9.00
N VAL A 33 59.99 -13.25 -7.80
CA VAL A 33 58.66 -13.70 -7.38
C VAL A 33 57.65 -12.59 -7.64
N GLY A 34 56.65 -12.87 -8.48
CA GLY A 34 55.54 -11.98 -8.76
C GLY A 34 54.80 -11.62 -7.47
N SER A 35 54.68 -10.32 -7.21
CA SER A 35 53.77 -9.75 -6.23
C SER A 35 52.35 -10.21 -6.54
N SER A 36 51.78 -11.05 -5.66
CA SER A 36 50.38 -11.47 -5.74
C SER A 36 49.47 -10.25 -5.68
N GLU A 37 48.73 -10.01 -6.77
CA GLU A 37 47.70 -8.99 -6.82
C GLU A 37 46.63 -9.31 -5.74
N PRO A 38 46.26 -8.36 -4.87
CA PRO A 38 45.32 -8.63 -3.79
C PRO A 38 43.96 -9.02 -4.36
N THR A 39 43.46 -10.19 -3.95
CA THR A 39 42.15 -10.69 -4.38
C THR A 39 41.05 -9.80 -3.77
N PRO A 40 40.09 -9.29 -4.56
CA PRO A 40 38.99 -8.48 -4.03
C PRO A 40 38.18 -9.30 -3.03
N SER A 41 37.78 -8.67 -1.93
CA SER A 41 36.87 -9.30 -0.95
C SER A 41 35.48 -9.41 -1.56
N ARG A 42 34.74 -10.46 -1.20
CA ARG A 42 33.41 -10.73 -1.78
C ARG A 42 32.32 -10.75 -0.74
N LEU A 43 31.32 -9.88 -0.89
CA LEU A 43 30.10 -9.89 -0.09
C LEU A 43 29.01 -10.62 -0.86
N SER A 44 28.38 -11.62 -0.25
CA SER A 44 27.23 -12.33 -0.82
C SER A 44 26.05 -12.36 0.14
N GLY A 45 24.89 -12.78 -0.33
CA GLY A 45 23.73 -12.99 0.53
C GLY A 45 22.46 -13.26 -0.25
N VAL A 46 21.35 -13.39 0.47
CA VAL A 46 20.02 -13.51 -0.12
C VAL A 46 19.14 -12.37 0.37
N ALA A 47 18.47 -11.70 -0.56
CA ALA A 47 17.40 -10.77 -0.27
C ALA A 47 16.05 -11.51 -0.33
N ALA A 48 15.30 -11.53 0.79
CA ALA A 48 14.06 -12.27 0.87
C ALA A 48 13.08 -11.74 1.92
N THR A 49 11.79 -12.05 1.73
CA THR A 49 10.68 -11.65 2.63
C THR A 49 9.81 -12.85 3.06
N GLY A 50 10.35 -14.07 3.04
CA GLY A 50 9.60 -15.34 2.87
C GLY A 50 9.52 -15.77 1.40
N ALA A 51 9.89 -14.83 0.52
CA ALA A 51 9.96 -14.96 -0.92
C ALA A 51 11.32 -14.46 -1.38
N ALA A 52 11.88 -15.04 -2.44
CA ALA A 52 12.99 -14.41 -3.14
C ALA A 52 12.62 -12.96 -3.54
N PHE A 53 13.39 -11.99 -3.07
CA PHE A 53 13.25 -10.59 -3.48
C PHE A 53 13.96 -10.39 -4.82
N ALA A 54 13.54 -11.17 -5.82
CA ALA A 54 14.16 -11.28 -7.14
C ALA A 54 14.05 -9.98 -7.97
N GLY A 55 15.09 -9.70 -8.76
CA GLY A 55 15.16 -8.52 -9.62
C GLY A 55 15.31 -7.20 -8.87
N ALA A 56 15.61 -7.23 -7.58
CA ALA A 56 15.84 -6.03 -6.78
C ALA A 56 17.20 -5.42 -7.13
N ALA A 57 17.23 -4.11 -7.32
CA ALA A 57 18.46 -3.35 -7.42
C ALA A 57 19.14 -3.30 -6.04
N LEU A 58 20.37 -3.79 -5.96
CA LEU A 58 21.13 -3.87 -4.73
C LEU A 58 22.33 -2.94 -4.78
N THR A 59 22.50 -2.14 -3.72
CA THR A 59 23.63 -1.23 -3.55
C THR A 59 24.32 -1.50 -2.22
N VAL A 60 25.64 -1.42 -2.21
CA VAL A 60 26.47 -1.47 -1.00
C VAL A 60 27.18 -0.14 -0.85
N THR A 61 26.99 0.53 0.29
CA THR A 61 27.64 1.79 0.65
C THR A 61 28.58 1.56 1.82
N ASP A 62 29.79 2.11 1.72
CA ASP A 62 30.85 1.95 2.73
C ASP A 62 30.91 3.14 3.72
N GLN A 63 31.79 3.06 4.72
CA GLN A 63 31.97 4.09 5.75
C GLN A 63 32.32 5.49 5.17
N THR A 64 32.86 5.56 3.95
CA THR A 64 33.18 6.85 3.32
C THR A 64 31.97 7.51 2.67
N GLY A 65 30.84 6.80 2.61
CA GLY A 65 29.65 7.19 1.85
C GLY A 65 29.73 6.80 0.36
N ALA A 66 30.78 6.09 -0.05
CA ALA A 66 30.93 5.64 -1.43
C ALA A 66 30.09 4.40 -1.69
N THR A 67 29.38 4.37 -2.83
CA THR A 67 28.78 3.13 -3.34
C THR A 67 29.88 2.23 -3.88
N VAL A 68 30.21 1.17 -3.15
CA VAL A 68 31.30 0.24 -3.46
C VAL A 68 30.84 -0.98 -4.27
N CYS A 69 29.53 -1.22 -4.36
CA CYS A 69 28.96 -2.21 -5.28
C CYS A 69 27.56 -1.80 -5.73
N THR A 70 27.20 -2.15 -6.97
CA THR A 70 25.82 -2.16 -7.47
C THR A 70 25.60 -3.45 -8.26
N THR A 71 24.52 -4.17 -7.96
CA THR A 71 24.16 -5.44 -8.61
C THR A 71 22.64 -5.62 -8.59
N GLN A 72 22.16 -6.78 -9.05
CA GLN A 72 20.76 -7.19 -8.92
C GLN A 72 20.67 -8.58 -8.30
N THR A 73 19.58 -8.82 -7.59
CA THR A 73 19.25 -10.15 -7.07
C THR A 73 18.72 -11.03 -8.19
N ASN A 74 19.09 -12.32 -8.18
CA ASN A 74 18.57 -13.29 -9.15
C ASN A 74 17.17 -13.80 -8.76
N ASP A 75 16.64 -14.78 -9.51
CA ASP A 75 15.30 -15.37 -9.27
C ASP A 75 15.16 -16.04 -7.89
N GLN A 76 16.28 -16.42 -7.26
CA GLN A 76 16.34 -16.96 -5.90
C GLN A 76 16.62 -15.89 -4.84
N GLY A 77 16.67 -14.60 -5.23
CA GLY A 77 16.99 -13.49 -4.35
C GLY A 77 18.48 -13.37 -4.00
N ALA A 78 19.32 -14.26 -4.51
CA ALA A 78 20.75 -14.28 -4.21
C ALA A 78 21.49 -13.16 -4.94
N TYR A 79 22.54 -12.64 -4.31
CA TYR A 79 23.43 -11.65 -4.87
C TYR A 79 24.89 -11.91 -4.48
N ALA A 80 25.80 -11.33 -5.26
CA ALA A 80 27.21 -11.27 -4.94
C ALA A 80 27.81 -9.94 -5.42
N CYS A 81 28.71 -9.40 -4.62
CA CYS A 81 29.38 -8.12 -4.82
C CYS A 81 30.88 -8.31 -4.57
N ASP A 82 31.69 -8.05 -5.60
CA ASP A 82 33.13 -7.94 -5.44
C ASP A 82 33.45 -6.52 -4.95
N LEU A 83 34.02 -6.42 -3.75
CA LEU A 83 34.31 -5.16 -3.09
C LEU A 83 35.65 -4.61 -3.59
N PRO A 84 35.71 -3.35 -4.05
CA PRO A 84 36.94 -2.68 -4.42
C PRO A 84 37.97 -2.74 -3.29
N VAL A 85 39.24 -2.88 -3.66
CA VAL A 85 40.36 -2.77 -2.72
C VAL A 85 40.29 -1.39 -2.04
N GLY A 86 40.37 -1.37 -0.70
CA GLY A 86 40.28 -0.14 0.09
C GLY A 86 38.87 0.21 0.59
N THR A 87 37.86 -0.61 0.27
CA THR A 87 36.51 -0.51 0.87
C THR A 87 36.60 -0.47 2.40
N LYS A 88 35.91 0.47 3.04
CA LYS A 88 35.95 0.65 4.51
C LYS A 88 34.67 0.19 5.19
N ALA A 89 34.81 -0.64 6.22
CA ALA A 89 33.69 -1.03 7.08
C ALA A 89 33.31 0.10 8.07
N PRO A 90 32.06 0.16 8.56
CA PRO A 90 30.92 -0.72 8.26
C PRO A 90 30.36 -0.52 6.85
N LEU A 91 29.61 -1.52 6.37
CA LEU A 91 28.90 -1.48 5.10
C LEU A 91 27.38 -1.48 5.34
N VAL A 92 26.65 -0.71 4.53
CA VAL A 92 25.18 -0.74 4.49
C VAL A 92 24.74 -1.30 3.15
N ILE A 93 23.86 -2.29 3.19
CA ILE A 93 23.30 -2.95 2.02
C ILE A 93 21.85 -2.52 1.90
N ARG A 94 21.46 -2.10 0.70
CA ARG A 94 20.06 -1.78 0.37
C ARG A 94 19.65 -2.59 -0.84
N ALA A 95 18.56 -3.35 -0.73
CA ALA A 95 17.89 -3.97 -1.87
C ALA A 95 16.57 -3.24 -2.12
N THR A 96 16.34 -2.78 -3.34
CA THR A 96 15.13 -2.03 -3.71
C THR A 96 14.48 -2.67 -4.93
N ARG A 97 13.18 -2.92 -4.82
CA ARG A 97 12.35 -3.28 -5.96
C ARG A 97 11.13 -2.39 -5.89
N ASP A 98 10.94 -1.57 -6.92
CA ASP A 98 9.87 -0.60 -6.99
C ASP A 98 9.88 0.39 -5.80
N ASP A 99 8.78 0.47 -5.04
CA ASP A 99 8.57 1.30 -3.85
C ASP A 99 8.92 0.58 -2.53
N VAL A 100 9.48 -0.63 -2.59
CA VAL A 100 9.87 -1.40 -1.40
C VAL A 100 11.40 -1.50 -1.32
N SER A 101 11.96 -1.11 -0.17
CA SER A 101 13.38 -1.26 0.15
C SER A 101 13.55 -2.07 1.44
N TYR A 102 14.52 -3.00 1.42
CA TYR A 102 15.00 -3.71 2.60
C TYR A 102 16.48 -3.43 2.81
N TYR A 103 16.91 -3.53 4.07
CA TYR A 103 18.23 -3.10 4.50
C TYR A 103 18.95 -4.16 5.31
N SER A 104 20.28 -4.14 5.23
CA SER A 104 21.16 -4.93 6.07
C SER A 104 22.46 -4.16 6.30
N THR A 105 23.29 -4.65 7.22
CA THR A 105 24.60 -4.04 7.51
C THR A 105 25.61 -5.08 7.98
N THR A 106 26.89 -4.78 7.80
CA THR A 106 28.00 -5.58 8.34
C THR A 106 29.11 -4.67 8.84
N ALA A 107 29.75 -5.07 9.94
CA ALA A 107 30.89 -4.37 10.51
C ALA A 107 32.23 -4.74 9.83
N SER A 108 32.21 -5.53 8.75
CA SER A 108 33.41 -6.01 8.05
C SER A 108 33.33 -5.74 6.55
N ALA A 109 34.49 -5.43 5.95
CA ALA A 109 34.69 -5.36 4.50
C ALA A 109 35.40 -6.61 3.94
N ALA A 110 35.66 -7.62 4.76
CA ALA A 110 36.21 -8.90 4.34
C ALA A 110 35.14 -9.75 3.63
N THR A 111 35.58 -10.80 2.93
CA THR A 111 34.67 -11.79 2.33
C THR A 111 33.71 -12.36 3.38
N GLY A 112 32.42 -12.35 3.08
CA GLY A 112 31.39 -12.78 4.02
C GLY A 112 29.98 -12.73 3.45
N THR A 113 29.01 -12.96 4.33
CA THR A 113 27.59 -13.02 4.00
C THR A 113 26.80 -11.94 4.74
N ALA A 114 25.91 -11.26 4.04
CA ALA A 114 24.91 -10.35 4.61
C ALA A 114 23.56 -10.61 3.94
N ASN A 115 22.59 -11.17 4.66
CA ASN A 115 21.24 -11.34 4.12
C ASN A 115 20.47 -10.02 4.22
N VAL A 116 19.51 -9.82 3.33
CA VAL A 116 18.66 -8.61 3.30
C VAL A 116 17.21 -9.02 3.46
N THR A 117 16.67 -8.86 4.67
CA THR A 117 15.33 -9.35 5.05
C THR A 117 14.58 -8.31 5.89
N PRO A 118 13.28 -8.52 6.17
CA PRO A 118 12.57 -7.69 7.13
C PRO A 118 13.22 -7.69 8.53
N LEU A 119 13.82 -8.81 8.97
CA LEU A 119 14.51 -8.88 10.26
C LEU A 119 15.82 -8.10 10.28
N THR A 120 16.60 -8.13 9.21
CA THR A 120 17.82 -7.31 9.13
C THR A 120 17.49 -5.82 9.00
N THR A 121 16.34 -5.50 8.41
CA THR A 121 15.83 -4.12 8.33
C THR A 121 15.48 -3.58 9.72
N ILE A 122 14.91 -4.39 10.61
CA ILE A 122 14.71 -4.03 12.02
C ILE A 122 16.05 -3.68 12.68
N VAL A 123 17.07 -4.53 12.51
CA VAL A 123 18.40 -4.30 13.10
C VAL A 123 19.01 -2.99 12.56
N VAL A 124 18.92 -2.75 11.24
CA VAL A 124 19.39 -1.49 10.64
C VAL A 124 18.63 -0.29 11.22
N SER A 125 17.31 -0.39 11.42
CA SER A 125 16.53 0.67 12.06
C SER A 125 16.93 0.92 13.50
N GLN A 126 17.21 -0.11 14.29
CA GLN A 126 17.71 0.04 15.67
C GLN A 126 19.07 0.74 15.73
N LEU A 127 19.92 0.51 14.72
CA LEU A 127 21.23 1.16 14.61
C LEU A 127 21.16 2.57 13.97
N SER A 128 20.02 2.94 13.38
CA SER A 128 19.83 4.23 12.72
C SER A 128 19.46 5.31 13.72
N PRO A 129 20.10 6.50 13.68
CA PRO A 129 19.89 7.54 14.69
C PRO A 129 18.47 8.14 14.73
N ASP A 130 17.72 8.04 13.63
CA ASP A 130 16.33 8.50 13.46
C ASP A 130 15.36 7.31 13.31
N GLY A 131 15.83 6.08 13.53
CA GLY A 131 15.10 4.84 13.26
C GLY A 131 14.85 4.52 11.78
N ASN A 132 15.14 5.45 10.85
CA ASN A 132 14.93 5.25 9.43
C ASN A 132 16.10 4.44 8.83
N PRO A 133 15.85 3.22 8.32
CA PRO A 133 16.94 2.38 7.86
C PRO A 133 17.65 2.95 6.61
N ALA A 134 17.00 3.86 5.87
CA ALA A 134 17.61 4.57 4.75
C ALA A 134 18.70 5.56 5.18
N SER A 135 18.66 6.04 6.43
CA SER A 135 19.57 7.05 6.97
C SER A 135 20.91 6.44 7.43
N LEU A 136 20.99 5.12 7.68
CA LEU A 136 22.20 4.50 8.26
C LEU A 136 23.44 4.73 7.41
N ALA A 137 23.32 4.63 6.08
CA ALA A 137 24.45 4.82 5.16
C ALA A 137 25.08 6.21 5.29
N GLY A 138 24.27 7.26 5.54
CA GLY A 138 24.79 8.60 5.83
C GLY A 138 25.34 8.72 7.25
N ALA A 139 24.69 8.08 8.22
CA ALA A 139 25.08 8.14 9.63
C ALA A 139 26.47 7.55 9.89
N ILE A 140 26.84 6.45 9.23
CA ILE A 140 28.14 5.78 9.43
C ILE A 140 29.34 6.60 8.93
N VAL A 141 29.12 7.60 8.07
CA VAL A 141 30.17 8.53 7.62
C VAL A 141 30.64 9.40 8.77
N GLY A 142 29.70 9.90 9.59
CA GLY A 142 29.99 10.73 10.76
C GLY A 142 30.27 9.92 12.03
N ASN A 143 29.74 8.70 12.13
CA ASN A 143 29.87 7.86 13.32
C ASN A 143 29.88 6.36 12.98
N ALA A 144 31.02 5.86 12.50
CA ALA A 144 31.17 4.44 12.20
C ALA A 144 31.05 3.53 13.43
N ALA A 145 31.32 4.05 14.63
CA ALA A 145 31.17 3.30 15.88
C ALA A 145 29.72 2.94 16.21
N ALA A 146 28.74 3.54 15.52
CA ALA A 146 27.34 3.11 15.61
C ALA A 146 27.16 1.65 15.12
N VAL A 147 27.97 1.20 14.16
CA VAL A 147 27.87 -0.14 13.57
C VAL A 147 29.17 -0.91 13.80
N THR A 148 29.14 -1.77 14.81
CA THR A 148 30.23 -2.68 15.17
C THR A 148 29.69 -4.10 15.25
N ALA A 149 30.58 -5.10 15.31
CA ALA A 149 30.15 -6.49 15.51
C ALA A 149 29.34 -6.65 16.81
N ASP A 150 29.72 -5.92 17.87
CA ASP A 150 29.05 -5.99 19.17
C ASP A 150 27.68 -5.30 19.16
N THR A 151 27.55 -4.13 18.51
CA THR A 151 26.25 -3.45 18.40
C THR A 151 25.28 -4.26 17.55
N ILE A 152 25.72 -4.80 16.40
CA ILE A 152 24.89 -5.72 15.58
C ILE A 152 24.46 -6.93 16.41
N LYS A 153 25.39 -7.57 17.12
CA LYS A 153 25.10 -8.76 17.94
C LYS A 153 24.11 -8.46 19.08
N SER A 154 24.23 -7.29 19.72
CA SER A 154 23.29 -6.83 20.75
C SER A 154 21.88 -6.75 20.19
N GLU A 155 21.69 -6.04 19.07
CA GLU A 155 20.38 -5.86 18.44
C GLU A 155 19.77 -7.18 17.98
N VAL A 156 20.58 -8.05 17.35
CA VAL A 156 20.15 -9.40 16.96
C VAL A 156 19.72 -10.23 18.17
N THR A 157 20.46 -10.18 19.28
CA THR A 157 20.13 -10.93 20.49
C THR A 157 18.79 -10.48 21.08
N GLN A 158 18.56 -9.17 21.15
CA GLN A 158 17.29 -8.63 21.65
C GLN A 158 16.11 -9.00 20.73
N LEU A 159 16.30 -8.91 19.41
CA LEU A 159 15.28 -9.30 18.43
C LEU A 159 14.94 -10.79 18.53
N LEU A 160 15.94 -11.68 18.59
CA LEU A 160 15.71 -13.12 18.72
C LEU A 160 15.08 -13.49 20.06
N ALA A 161 15.41 -12.78 21.15
CA ALA A 161 14.75 -12.95 22.44
C ALA A 161 13.26 -12.59 22.36
N ALA A 162 12.92 -11.51 21.65
CA ALA A 162 11.53 -11.11 21.42
C ALA A 162 10.76 -12.14 20.58
N LEU A 163 11.43 -12.75 19.60
CA LEU A 163 10.87 -13.77 18.71
C LEU A 163 10.88 -15.19 19.26
N LYS A 164 11.45 -15.42 20.45
CA LYS A 164 11.69 -16.77 20.99
C LYS A 164 10.48 -17.72 20.91
N PRO A 165 9.24 -17.33 21.26
CA PRO A 165 8.08 -18.22 21.16
C PRO A 165 7.81 -18.73 19.73
N LEU A 166 8.02 -17.88 18.71
CA LEU A 166 7.90 -18.29 17.31
C LEU A 166 9.05 -19.21 16.90
N LEU A 167 10.28 -18.87 17.30
CA LEU A 167 11.46 -19.67 16.98
C LEU A 167 11.37 -21.07 17.60
N ASP A 168 10.89 -21.18 18.84
CA ASP A 168 10.65 -22.45 19.51
C ASP A 168 9.57 -23.26 18.78
N ALA A 169 8.45 -22.64 18.40
CA ALA A 169 7.35 -23.29 17.68
C ALA A 169 7.76 -23.80 16.29
N LEU A 170 8.74 -23.15 15.64
CA LEU A 170 9.29 -23.55 14.34
C LEU A 170 10.55 -24.42 14.43
N GLY A 171 11.10 -24.64 15.62
CA GLY A 171 12.38 -25.32 15.82
C GLY A 171 13.58 -24.56 15.23
N GLN A 172 13.55 -23.22 15.21
CA GLN A 172 14.56 -22.33 14.61
C GLN A 172 15.34 -21.50 15.65
N THR A 173 15.65 -22.08 16.82
CA THR A 173 16.32 -21.36 17.92
C THR A 173 17.76 -20.91 17.62
N GLY A 174 18.37 -21.45 16.55
CA GLY A 174 19.72 -21.11 16.09
C GLY A 174 19.77 -20.10 14.93
N LEU A 175 18.67 -19.39 14.65
CA LEU A 175 18.59 -18.42 13.56
C LEU A 175 19.64 -17.32 13.71
N ASP A 176 20.46 -17.13 12.67
CA ASP A 176 21.25 -15.90 12.45
C ASP A 176 20.66 -15.14 11.26
N PRO A 177 19.91 -14.05 11.49
CA PRO A 177 19.27 -13.30 10.42
C PRO A 177 20.29 -12.49 9.58
N MET A 178 21.48 -12.19 10.11
CA MET A 178 22.44 -11.30 9.46
C MET A 178 23.35 -12.06 8.49
N SER A 179 24.04 -13.11 8.96
CA SER A 179 25.07 -13.80 8.19
C SER A 179 24.86 -15.31 8.01
N GLY A 180 23.75 -15.85 8.54
CA GLY A 180 23.42 -17.26 8.43
C GLY A 180 23.21 -17.70 6.98
N VAL A 181 23.36 -19.00 6.72
CA VAL A 181 23.00 -19.58 5.42
C VAL A 181 21.51 -19.41 5.21
N PHE A 182 21.12 -18.87 4.06
CA PHE A 182 19.74 -18.56 3.75
C PHE A 182 19.36 -19.06 2.35
N VAL A 183 18.18 -19.67 2.23
CA VAL A 183 17.56 -20.08 0.97
C VAL A 183 16.07 -19.71 1.05
N ALA A 184 15.55 -19.02 0.04
CA ALA A 184 14.15 -18.59 -0.01
C ALA A 184 13.25 -19.72 -0.56
N ASP A 185 13.10 -20.81 0.20
CA ASP A 185 12.35 -22.03 -0.19
C ASP A 185 11.20 -22.42 0.76
N GLY A 186 10.88 -21.56 1.73
CA GLY A 186 9.87 -21.79 2.76
C GLY A 186 10.29 -22.72 3.89
N THR A 187 11.57 -23.12 3.96
CA THR A 187 12.11 -23.98 5.02
C THR A 187 13.11 -23.22 5.91
N GLY A 188 13.52 -23.82 7.04
CA GLY A 188 14.55 -23.26 7.91
C GLY A 188 14.32 -21.79 8.31
N ALA A 189 15.29 -20.92 8.03
CA ALA A 189 15.22 -19.49 8.31
C ALA A 189 14.11 -18.77 7.50
N ASP A 190 13.84 -19.21 6.27
CA ASP A 190 12.82 -18.61 5.43
C ASP A 190 11.41 -18.89 5.96
N ARG A 191 11.21 -20.07 6.58
CA ARG A 191 9.98 -20.41 7.30
C ARG A 191 9.62 -19.38 8.38
N VAL A 192 10.63 -18.78 9.04
CA VAL A 192 10.42 -17.72 10.04
C VAL A 192 9.89 -16.46 9.36
N LEU A 193 10.48 -16.04 8.24
CA LEU A 193 10.03 -14.86 7.48
C LEU A 193 8.62 -15.06 6.90
N ASP A 194 8.33 -16.26 6.40
CA ASP A 194 7.01 -16.68 5.93
C ASP A 194 5.94 -16.60 7.02
N SER A 195 6.36 -16.79 8.28
CA SER A 195 5.47 -16.81 9.44
C SER A 195 5.24 -15.44 10.06
N ILE A 196 5.86 -14.37 9.54
CA ILE A 196 5.70 -13.02 10.08
C ILE A 196 5.38 -11.97 9.02
N ALA A 197 4.72 -10.90 9.45
CA ALA A 197 4.67 -9.61 8.79
C ALA A 197 5.39 -8.60 9.67
N VAL A 198 6.26 -7.78 9.08
CA VAL A 198 7.02 -6.75 9.77
C VAL A 198 6.63 -5.39 9.22
N SER A 199 6.39 -4.44 10.13
CA SER A 199 6.24 -3.02 9.81
C SER A 199 7.31 -2.23 10.56
N VAL A 200 7.94 -1.29 9.86
CA VAL A 200 8.95 -0.36 10.41
C VAL A 200 8.57 1.03 9.93
N GLN A 201 8.30 1.94 10.86
CA GLN A 201 7.83 3.29 10.56
C GLN A 201 8.65 4.28 11.40
N SER A 202 9.47 5.12 10.75
CA SER A 202 10.23 6.16 11.46
C SER A 202 9.31 7.29 11.90
N ASP A 203 9.50 7.79 13.13
CA ASP A 203 8.85 9.00 13.66
C ASP A 203 9.76 10.25 13.57
N GLY A 204 10.94 10.11 12.96
CA GLY A 204 11.96 11.15 12.83
C GLY A 204 13.03 11.15 13.94
N THR A 205 12.81 10.42 15.03
CA THR A 205 13.80 10.26 16.13
C THR A 205 14.05 8.79 16.50
N ALA A 206 13.09 7.93 16.20
CA ALA A 206 13.11 6.49 16.40
C ALA A 206 12.26 5.83 15.32
N ALA A 207 12.12 4.50 15.38
CA ALA A 207 11.18 3.76 14.55
C ALA A 207 10.23 2.95 15.42
N ASN A 208 8.94 3.01 15.07
CA ASN A 208 7.94 2.11 15.61
C ASN A 208 7.92 0.84 14.77
N ILE A 209 8.18 -0.27 15.45
CA ILE A 209 8.29 -1.59 14.86
C ILE A 209 7.09 -2.42 15.30
N GLN A 210 6.52 -3.17 14.37
CA GLN A 210 5.54 -4.19 14.68
C GLN A 210 5.87 -5.50 13.98
N ILE A 211 5.78 -6.60 14.72
CA ILE A 211 5.95 -7.95 14.19
C ILE A 211 4.65 -8.71 14.48
N THR A 212 3.98 -9.14 13.42
CA THR A 212 2.73 -9.90 13.49
C THR A 212 2.95 -11.31 12.97
N VAL A 213 2.58 -12.32 13.75
CA VAL A 213 2.67 -13.73 13.37
C VAL A 213 1.50 -14.10 12.47
N LYS A 214 1.79 -14.68 11.31
CA LYS A 214 0.84 -15.16 10.30
C LYS A 214 0.29 -16.55 10.66
N ALA A 215 -0.24 -16.69 11.87
CA ALA A 215 -0.87 -17.92 12.33
C ALA A 215 -2.31 -18.04 11.80
N VAL A 216 -2.78 -19.27 11.61
CA VAL A 216 -4.21 -19.53 11.35
C VAL A 216 -5.00 -19.09 12.59
N PRO A 217 -5.93 -18.12 12.46
CA PRO A 217 -6.66 -17.65 13.61
C PRO A 217 -7.68 -18.70 14.08
N GLY A 218 -7.87 -18.83 15.39
CA GLY A 218 -8.87 -19.76 15.95
C GLY A 218 -10.32 -19.45 15.54
N ASN A 219 -10.60 -18.19 15.18
CA ASN A 219 -11.81 -17.74 14.51
C ASN A 219 -11.52 -16.42 13.76
N GLY A 220 -12.40 -16.03 12.83
CA GLY A 220 -12.20 -14.83 12.00
C GLY A 220 -12.02 -13.51 12.77
N ASP A 221 -12.49 -13.46 14.02
CA ASP A 221 -12.47 -12.27 14.88
C ASP A 221 -11.30 -12.26 15.88
N ALA A 222 -10.42 -13.27 15.84
CA ALA A 222 -9.29 -13.36 16.75
C ALA A 222 -8.37 -12.13 16.62
N THR A 223 -7.94 -11.60 17.76
CA THR A 223 -6.94 -10.53 17.80
C THR A 223 -5.64 -10.99 17.17
N PRO A 224 -4.94 -10.14 16.42
CA PRO A 224 -3.65 -10.50 15.82
C PRO A 224 -2.61 -10.85 16.90
N LEU A 225 -1.85 -11.92 16.65
CA LEU A 225 -0.72 -12.32 17.47
C LEU A 225 0.49 -11.47 17.08
N SER A 226 0.78 -10.43 17.87
CA SER A 226 1.81 -9.44 17.52
C SER A 226 2.47 -8.81 18.74
N ILE A 227 3.64 -8.20 18.48
CA ILE A 227 4.33 -7.26 19.36
C ILE A 227 4.55 -5.93 18.66
N SER A 228 4.58 -4.86 19.45
CA SER A 228 4.87 -3.50 19.01
C SER A 228 5.79 -2.81 19.99
N TYR A 229 6.77 -2.06 19.48
CA TYR A 229 7.73 -1.29 20.27
C TYR A 229 8.35 -0.17 19.44
N SER A 230 9.01 0.78 20.11
CA SER A 230 9.85 1.79 19.48
C SER A 230 11.32 1.38 19.61
N THR A 231 12.17 1.75 18.65
CA THR A 231 13.64 1.61 18.79
C THR A 231 14.21 2.46 19.93
N ALA A 232 13.44 3.41 20.48
CA ALA A 232 13.78 4.14 21.69
C ALA A 232 13.44 3.39 22.99
N ASP A 233 12.68 2.31 22.93
CA ASP A 233 12.37 1.48 24.09
C ASP A 233 13.62 0.71 24.54
N ALA A 234 13.74 0.42 25.84
CA ALA A 234 14.92 -0.24 26.40
C ALA A 234 15.17 -1.65 25.84
N ALA A 235 14.11 -2.35 25.45
CA ALA A 235 14.15 -3.64 24.76
C ALA A 235 12.79 -3.94 24.09
N PRO A 236 12.75 -4.75 23.02
CA PRO A 236 11.49 -5.23 22.46
C PRO A 236 10.75 -6.17 23.43
N PRO A 237 9.41 -6.13 23.49
CA PRO A 237 8.64 -7.09 24.28
C PRO A 237 8.65 -8.48 23.62
N THR A 238 8.57 -9.52 24.43
CA THR A 238 8.47 -10.90 23.93
C THR A 238 7.10 -11.17 23.28
N LEU A 239 7.10 -11.91 22.17
CA LEU A 239 5.87 -12.41 21.55
C LEU A 239 5.01 -13.16 22.58
N PRO A 240 3.67 -13.08 22.48
CA PRO A 240 2.82 -14.02 23.20
C PRO A 240 3.08 -15.47 22.72
N PRO A 241 2.65 -16.50 23.48
CA PRO A 241 2.81 -17.89 23.10
C PRO A 241 2.27 -18.18 21.68
N VAL A 242 3.04 -18.94 20.90
CA VAL A 242 2.71 -19.33 19.53
C VAL A 242 2.38 -20.82 19.50
N ASP A 243 1.17 -21.17 19.06
CA ASP A 243 0.80 -22.57 18.82
C ASP A 243 1.40 -23.05 17.49
N ALA A 244 2.29 -24.06 17.55
CA ALA A 244 2.91 -24.65 16.38
C ALA A 244 1.88 -25.23 15.40
N ALA A 245 0.73 -25.73 15.90
CA ALA A 245 -0.33 -26.25 15.04
C ALA A 245 -1.02 -25.16 14.20
N ALA A 246 -0.97 -23.91 14.65
CA ALA A 246 -1.51 -22.76 13.92
C ALA A 246 -0.53 -22.21 12.85
N LEU A 247 0.74 -22.63 12.88
CA LEU A 247 1.76 -22.24 11.90
C LEU A 247 1.72 -23.14 10.66
N VAL A 248 0.68 -22.97 9.85
CA VAL A 248 0.53 -23.64 8.54
C VAL A 248 1.40 -22.96 7.48
N GLN A 249 1.87 -23.70 6.49
CA GLN A 249 2.67 -23.14 5.39
C GLN A 249 1.84 -22.11 4.60
N PRO A 250 2.31 -20.87 4.43
CA PRO A 250 1.63 -19.91 3.56
C PRO A 250 1.74 -20.34 2.11
N PRO A 251 0.87 -19.81 1.22
CA PRO A 251 1.05 -19.98 -0.21
C PRO A 251 2.39 -19.40 -0.63
N THR A 252 3.13 -20.16 -1.45
CA THR A 252 4.40 -19.67 -1.98
C THR A 252 4.17 -18.46 -2.90
N PRO A 253 5.18 -17.59 -3.07
CA PRO A 253 5.12 -16.48 -4.02
C PRO A 253 4.82 -16.95 -5.45
N ALA A 254 5.35 -18.12 -5.85
CA ALA A 254 5.07 -18.72 -7.15
C ALA A 254 3.59 -19.11 -7.29
N THR A 255 2.96 -19.63 -6.23
CA THR A 255 1.52 -19.93 -6.20
C THR A 255 0.68 -18.66 -6.36
N ILE A 256 1.06 -17.57 -5.69
CA ILE A 256 0.38 -16.27 -5.81
C ILE A 256 0.55 -15.71 -7.23
N ALA A 257 1.78 -15.70 -7.75
CA ALA A 257 2.07 -15.24 -9.10
C ALA A 257 1.30 -16.05 -10.16
N SER A 258 1.19 -17.37 -9.99
CA SER A 258 0.38 -18.24 -10.85
C SER A 258 -1.11 -17.88 -10.83
N PHE A 259 -1.66 -17.52 -9.67
CA PHE A 259 -3.02 -17.03 -9.58
C PHE A 259 -3.22 -15.69 -10.32
N LEU A 260 -2.34 -14.71 -10.10
CA LEU A 260 -2.40 -13.41 -10.78
C LEU A 260 -2.21 -13.56 -12.30
N ALA A 261 -1.34 -14.47 -12.75
CA ALA A 261 -1.17 -14.78 -14.18
C ALA A 261 -2.47 -15.31 -14.81
N ARG A 262 -3.25 -16.14 -14.10
CA ARG A 262 -4.57 -16.57 -14.57
C ARG A 262 -5.58 -15.43 -14.61
N MET A 263 -5.55 -14.51 -13.63
CA MET A 263 -6.38 -13.29 -13.72
C MET A 263 -6.05 -12.50 -14.99
N ASN A 264 -4.76 -12.29 -15.27
CA ASN A 264 -4.29 -11.60 -16.48
C ASN A 264 -4.75 -12.32 -17.76
N ALA A 265 -4.67 -13.65 -17.79
CA ALA A 265 -5.16 -14.44 -18.93
C ALA A 265 -6.67 -14.27 -19.16
N CYS A 266 -7.48 -14.18 -18.11
CA CYS A 266 -8.90 -13.89 -18.24
C CYS A 266 -9.14 -12.47 -18.80
N TYR A 267 -8.49 -11.44 -18.26
CA TYR A 267 -8.70 -10.05 -18.69
C TYR A 267 -8.05 -9.71 -20.04
N ALA A 268 -7.11 -10.53 -20.53
CA ALA A 268 -6.56 -10.41 -21.88
C ALA A 268 -7.59 -10.77 -22.98
N LEU A 269 -8.61 -11.56 -22.65
CA LEU A 269 -9.67 -11.91 -23.61
C LEU A 269 -10.57 -10.69 -23.89
N PRO A 270 -11.04 -10.48 -25.13
CA PRO A 270 -12.10 -9.54 -25.45
C PRO A 270 -13.40 -9.80 -24.64
N LEU A 271 -14.21 -8.77 -24.43
CA LEU A 271 -15.42 -8.86 -23.60
C LEU A 271 -16.38 -9.98 -24.03
N ALA A 272 -16.67 -10.10 -25.33
CA ALA A 272 -17.56 -11.13 -25.87
C ALA A 272 -16.98 -12.55 -25.80
N GLN A 273 -15.69 -12.69 -25.49
CA GLN A 273 -15.07 -13.99 -25.20
C GLN A 273 -15.09 -14.31 -23.70
N ARG A 274 -14.99 -13.30 -22.82
CA ARG A 274 -15.05 -13.49 -21.36
C ARG A 274 -16.44 -13.91 -20.90
N VAL A 275 -17.45 -13.18 -21.38
CA VAL A 275 -18.85 -13.32 -20.97
C VAL A 275 -19.79 -13.33 -22.17
N THR A 276 -21.03 -13.77 -21.97
CA THR A 276 -22.11 -13.58 -22.95
C THR A 276 -22.36 -12.07 -23.16
N ALA A 277 -21.84 -11.52 -24.26
CA ALA A 277 -22.03 -10.12 -24.65
C ALA A 277 -22.34 -10.01 -26.15
N VAL A 278 -23.00 -8.91 -26.53
CA VAL A 278 -23.38 -8.66 -27.94
C VAL A 278 -22.16 -8.32 -28.80
N ASN A 279 -21.20 -7.58 -28.24
CA ASN A 279 -19.95 -7.19 -28.89
C ASN A 279 -18.92 -6.74 -27.83
N ASP A 280 -17.69 -6.42 -28.28
CA ASP A 280 -16.59 -6.05 -27.39
C ASP A 280 -16.61 -4.59 -26.90
N GLY A 281 -17.41 -3.72 -27.52
CA GLY A 281 -17.44 -2.29 -27.22
C GLY A 281 -18.53 -1.85 -26.25
N VAL A 282 -19.47 -2.73 -25.91
CA VAL A 282 -20.65 -2.40 -25.09
C VAL A 282 -20.65 -3.25 -23.82
N ASN A 283 -20.71 -2.60 -22.66
CA ASN A 283 -20.79 -3.28 -21.37
C ASN A 283 -21.99 -4.23 -21.33
N ALA A 284 -21.76 -5.45 -20.87
CA ALA A 284 -22.79 -6.47 -20.70
C ALA A 284 -23.53 -6.34 -19.36
N ILE A 285 -24.73 -6.90 -19.31
CA ILE A 285 -25.48 -7.19 -18.09
C ILE A 285 -25.55 -8.72 -18.01
N GLY A 286 -25.27 -9.28 -16.84
CA GLY A 286 -25.23 -10.73 -16.68
C GLY A 286 -24.92 -11.17 -15.26
N THR A 287 -24.92 -12.48 -15.07
CA THR A 287 -24.69 -13.18 -13.81
C THR A 287 -23.48 -14.12 -13.93
N ALA A 288 -23.17 -14.86 -12.88
CA ALA A 288 -22.14 -15.90 -12.89
C ALA A 288 -22.29 -16.90 -14.05
N ALA A 289 -23.53 -17.23 -14.44
CA ALA A 289 -23.81 -18.16 -15.54
C ALA A 289 -23.35 -17.62 -16.91
N ASP A 290 -23.24 -16.31 -17.05
CA ASP A 290 -22.83 -15.63 -18.28
C ASP A 290 -21.31 -15.55 -18.43
N VAL A 291 -20.53 -16.04 -17.46
CA VAL A 291 -19.07 -16.16 -17.58
C VAL A 291 -18.74 -17.44 -18.35
N VAL A 292 -18.36 -17.29 -19.61
CA VAL A 292 -18.22 -18.41 -20.56
C VAL A 292 -16.77 -18.85 -20.78
N ALA A 293 -15.79 -17.95 -20.64
CA ALA A 293 -14.38 -18.31 -20.84
C ALA A 293 -13.84 -19.21 -19.74
N THR A 294 -13.24 -20.35 -20.11
CA THR A 294 -12.52 -21.24 -19.18
C THR A 294 -11.44 -20.51 -18.38
N ALA A 295 -10.69 -19.60 -19.02
CA ALA A 295 -9.66 -18.80 -18.35
C ALA A 295 -10.23 -17.94 -17.19
N CYS A 296 -11.49 -17.50 -17.30
CA CYS A 296 -12.16 -16.73 -16.27
C CYS A 296 -12.85 -17.62 -15.22
N ARG A 297 -13.49 -18.71 -15.65
CA ARG A 297 -14.17 -19.66 -14.76
C ARG A 297 -13.22 -20.31 -13.77
N THR A 298 -12.03 -20.70 -14.25
CA THR A 298 -11.01 -21.37 -13.41
C THR A 298 -10.40 -20.49 -12.33
N LEU A 299 -10.75 -19.20 -12.26
CA LEU A 299 -10.35 -18.32 -11.17
C LEU A 299 -11.10 -18.64 -9.88
N PHE A 300 -12.30 -19.22 -9.96
CA PHE A 300 -13.22 -19.39 -8.84
C PHE A 300 -13.16 -20.82 -8.28
N VAL A 301 -13.55 -20.97 -7.02
CA VAL A 301 -13.66 -22.27 -6.34
C VAL A 301 -14.53 -23.22 -7.19
N GLY A 302 -14.05 -24.46 -7.37
CA GLY A 302 -14.74 -25.46 -8.20
C GLY A 302 -14.85 -25.10 -9.69
N ASP A 303 -14.06 -24.14 -10.18
CA ASP A 303 -14.15 -23.57 -11.54
C ASP A 303 -15.53 -22.99 -11.87
N ASP A 304 -16.26 -22.57 -10.84
CA ASP A 304 -17.63 -22.06 -10.94
C ASP A 304 -17.75 -20.66 -10.30
N PRO A 305 -17.93 -19.61 -11.11
CA PRO A 305 -18.15 -18.25 -10.62
C PRO A 305 -19.37 -18.09 -9.70
N SER A 306 -20.32 -19.02 -9.71
CA SER A 306 -21.51 -18.99 -8.85
C SER A 306 -21.17 -19.21 -7.37
N THR A 307 -20.02 -19.84 -7.09
CA THR A 307 -19.53 -20.11 -5.72
C THR A 307 -19.01 -18.86 -5.02
N TYR A 308 -18.73 -17.79 -5.76
CA TYR A 308 -18.19 -16.56 -5.20
C TYR A 308 -19.29 -15.69 -4.61
N GLN A 309 -19.13 -15.36 -3.33
CA GLN A 309 -19.98 -14.41 -2.64
C GLN A 309 -19.13 -13.41 -1.86
N ALA A 310 -19.30 -12.12 -2.15
CA ALA A 310 -18.68 -11.07 -1.36
C ALA A 310 -19.60 -9.87 -1.21
N ASN A 311 -19.66 -9.30 -0.01
CA ASN A 311 -20.35 -8.04 0.25
C ASN A 311 -21.83 -8.02 -0.22
N GLY A 312 -22.52 -9.16 -0.12
CA GLY A 312 -23.92 -9.33 -0.51
C GLY A 312 -24.15 -9.49 -2.01
N THR A 313 -23.09 -9.62 -2.82
CA THR A 313 -23.18 -9.80 -4.26
C THR A 313 -22.45 -11.07 -4.73
N SER A 314 -22.97 -11.66 -5.80
CA SER A 314 -22.33 -12.72 -6.56
C SER A 314 -21.66 -12.14 -7.80
N VAL A 315 -20.87 -12.96 -8.50
CA VAL A 315 -20.27 -12.56 -9.79
C VAL A 315 -21.35 -12.12 -10.76
N GLY A 316 -21.20 -10.94 -11.34
CA GLY A 316 -22.18 -10.39 -12.28
C GLY A 316 -22.11 -8.88 -12.44
N ARG A 317 -22.98 -8.36 -13.30
CA ARG A 317 -23.24 -6.93 -13.45
C ARG A 317 -24.72 -6.73 -13.79
N ASN A 318 -25.47 -6.10 -12.91
CA ASN A 318 -26.88 -5.78 -13.15
C ASN A 318 -27.06 -4.48 -13.97
N ALA A 319 -28.31 -4.10 -14.26
CA ALA A 319 -28.64 -2.89 -15.03
C ALA A 319 -28.13 -1.59 -14.38
N ASN A 320 -28.02 -1.58 -13.05
CA ASN A 320 -27.47 -0.46 -12.27
C ASN A 320 -25.93 -0.52 -12.19
N GLY A 321 -25.29 -1.44 -12.93
CA GLY A 321 -23.84 -1.59 -12.98
C GLY A 321 -23.21 -2.23 -11.74
N ARG A 322 -24.01 -2.84 -10.86
CA ARG A 322 -23.58 -3.46 -9.60
C ARG A 322 -23.41 -4.98 -9.71
N GLY A 323 -22.48 -5.52 -8.95
CA GLY A 323 -22.21 -6.96 -8.81
C GLY A 323 -20.78 -7.17 -8.32
N ALA A 324 -20.38 -8.41 -8.02
CA ALA A 324 -18.97 -8.71 -7.78
C ALA A 324 -18.27 -8.97 -9.10
N PHE A 325 -17.00 -8.54 -9.24
CA PHE A 325 -16.25 -8.67 -10.49
C PHE A 325 -17.03 -8.14 -11.70
N GLU A 326 -17.78 -7.05 -11.53
CA GLU A 326 -18.56 -6.43 -12.60
C GLU A 326 -17.67 -5.96 -13.76
N SER A 327 -16.37 -5.79 -13.51
CA SER A 327 -15.32 -5.54 -14.49
C SER A 327 -15.22 -6.63 -15.57
N LEU A 328 -15.55 -7.89 -15.27
CA LEU A 328 -15.60 -8.96 -16.29
C LEU A 328 -16.58 -8.64 -17.42
N PHE A 329 -17.67 -7.92 -17.07
CA PHE A 329 -18.77 -7.55 -17.95
C PHE A 329 -18.59 -6.17 -18.58
N ARG A 330 -17.43 -5.53 -18.39
CA ARG A 330 -17.15 -4.20 -18.95
C ARG A 330 -16.12 -4.28 -20.07
N ALA A 331 -16.26 -3.44 -21.08
CA ALA A 331 -15.30 -3.37 -22.18
C ALA A 331 -13.95 -2.79 -21.72
N GLY A 332 -13.99 -1.72 -20.92
CA GLY A 332 -12.82 -0.95 -20.47
C GLY A 332 -11.73 -1.76 -19.76
N PRO A 333 -12.04 -2.71 -18.85
CA PRO A 333 -11.04 -3.55 -18.17
C PRO A 333 -10.31 -4.58 -19.05
N THR A 334 -10.57 -4.65 -20.36
CA THR A 334 -9.81 -5.54 -21.24
C THR A 334 -8.34 -5.14 -21.26
N GLY A 335 -7.44 -6.08 -20.96
CA GLY A 335 -6.00 -5.82 -20.81
C GLY A 335 -5.56 -5.40 -19.40
N LEU A 336 -6.41 -5.52 -18.38
CA LEU A 336 -6.05 -5.29 -16.99
C LEU A 336 -4.92 -6.24 -16.55
N VAL A 337 -3.86 -5.70 -15.97
CA VAL A 337 -2.71 -6.45 -15.43
C VAL A 337 -2.75 -6.44 -13.91
N HIS A 338 -2.52 -7.60 -13.31
CA HIS A 338 -2.45 -7.85 -11.89
C HIS A 338 -1.05 -8.35 -11.56
N ASP A 339 -0.39 -7.70 -10.60
CA ASP A 339 0.96 -8.03 -10.17
C ASP A 339 1.16 -7.71 -8.68
N ARG A 340 2.41 -7.83 -8.21
CA ARG A 340 2.82 -7.52 -6.82
C ARG A 340 1.97 -8.21 -5.75
N GLY A 341 1.59 -9.46 -6.02
CA GLY A 341 0.88 -10.29 -5.06
C GLY A 341 1.70 -10.54 -3.81
N ASN A 342 1.12 -10.32 -2.64
CA ASN A 342 1.74 -10.61 -1.35
C ASN A 342 0.75 -11.32 -0.42
N PHE A 343 1.22 -12.34 0.30
CA PHE A 343 0.43 -12.99 1.34
C PHE A 343 0.37 -12.13 2.60
N GLU A 344 -0.84 -11.85 3.07
CA GLU A 344 -1.09 -10.99 4.23
C GLU A 344 -1.36 -11.81 5.49
N PHE A 345 -2.43 -12.61 5.49
CA PHE A 345 -2.85 -13.43 6.64
C PHE A 345 -3.89 -14.49 6.27
N PHE A 346 -4.14 -15.41 7.20
CA PHE A 346 -5.26 -16.36 7.15
C PHE A 346 -6.53 -15.74 7.75
N ARG A 347 -7.69 -15.88 7.08
CA ARG A 347 -8.94 -15.21 7.52
C ARG A 347 -10.00 -16.15 8.12
N ASN A 348 -10.11 -17.38 7.63
CA ASN A 348 -11.08 -18.38 8.10
C ASN A 348 -10.50 -19.77 7.82
N GLY A 349 -9.98 -20.45 8.86
CA GLY A 349 -9.18 -21.65 8.64
C GLY A 349 -8.00 -21.33 7.72
N THR A 350 -7.86 -22.08 6.62
CA THR A 350 -6.74 -21.94 5.67
C THR A 350 -7.01 -21.01 4.49
N ASP A 351 -8.15 -20.31 4.44
CA ASP A 351 -8.38 -19.29 3.42
C ASP A 351 -7.44 -18.09 3.66
N VAL A 352 -6.82 -17.60 2.57
CA VAL A 352 -5.73 -16.63 2.61
C VAL A 352 -6.15 -15.29 2.04
N VAL A 353 -5.79 -14.21 2.73
CA VAL A 353 -5.87 -12.86 2.18
C VAL A 353 -4.54 -12.54 1.52
N ILE A 354 -4.60 -12.09 0.27
CA ILE A 354 -3.47 -11.49 -0.43
C ILE A 354 -3.75 -10.02 -0.71
N SER A 355 -2.70 -9.20 -0.75
CA SER A 355 -2.72 -7.90 -1.41
C SER A 355 -2.14 -8.02 -2.82
N TYR A 356 -2.53 -7.14 -3.72
CA TYR A 356 -2.03 -7.09 -5.09
C TYR A 356 -2.22 -5.68 -5.67
N ARG A 357 -1.53 -5.39 -6.77
CA ARG A 357 -1.75 -4.18 -7.57
C ARG A 357 -2.42 -4.55 -8.88
N TRP A 358 -3.36 -3.72 -9.33
CA TRP A 358 -3.84 -3.76 -10.71
C TRP A 358 -3.40 -2.52 -11.48
N THR A 359 -3.23 -2.67 -12.79
CA THR A 359 -2.91 -1.63 -13.75
C THR A 359 -3.81 -1.78 -14.97
N ASP A 360 -4.56 -0.74 -15.33
CA ASP A 360 -5.36 -0.76 -16.55
C ASP A 360 -4.57 -0.34 -17.79
N THR A 361 -5.20 -0.44 -18.97
CA THR A 361 -4.55 -0.15 -20.26
C THR A 361 -4.16 1.31 -20.46
N VAL A 362 -4.66 2.21 -19.62
CA VAL A 362 -4.34 3.64 -19.67
C VAL A 362 -3.35 4.06 -18.57
N GLY A 363 -2.92 3.13 -17.73
CA GLY A 363 -1.92 3.33 -16.69
C GLY A 363 -2.49 3.76 -15.34
N ASN A 364 -3.82 3.66 -15.11
CA ASN A 364 -4.35 3.80 -13.75
C ASN A 364 -3.87 2.60 -12.93
N THR A 365 -3.42 2.85 -11.71
CA THR A 365 -2.99 1.79 -10.78
C THR A 365 -3.66 1.95 -9.44
N ASP A 366 -3.97 0.84 -8.77
CA ASP A 366 -4.40 0.85 -7.37
C ASP A 366 -4.04 -0.49 -6.70
N ASN A 367 -4.05 -0.51 -5.37
CA ASN A 367 -3.75 -1.68 -4.56
C ASN A 367 -5.02 -2.20 -3.89
N ASP A 368 -5.29 -3.50 -4.00
CA ASP A 368 -6.48 -4.12 -3.40
C ASP A 368 -6.14 -5.47 -2.76
N THR A 369 -7.16 -6.13 -2.20
CA THR A 369 -7.04 -7.42 -1.51
C THR A 369 -8.02 -8.44 -2.05
N LEU A 370 -7.64 -9.72 -2.01
CA LEU A 370 -8.48 -10.85 -2.39
C LEU A 370 -8.48 -11.90 -1.29
N LEU A 371 -9.62 -12.58 -1.12
CA LEU A 371 -9.72 -13.79 -0.31
C LEU A 371 -9.69 -15.01 -1.23
N LEU A 372 -8.69 -15.87 -1.01
CA LEU A 372 -8.42 -17.04 -1.83
C LEU A 372 -8.46 -18.32 -1.00
N ARG A 373 -8.92 -19.40 -1.62
CA ARG A 373 -8.85 -20.77 -1.10
C ARG A 373 -7.82 -21.56 -1.87
N ASN A 374 -7.04 -22.40 -1.19
CA ASN A 374 -6.17 -23.35 -1.84
C ASN A 374 -6.93 -24.64 -2.16
N GLU A 375 -7.09 -24.96 -3.44
CA GLU A 375 -7.66 -26.23 -3.93
C GLU A 375 -6.56 -27.04 -4.63
N GLY A 376 -5.99 -28.02 -3.91
CA GLY A 376 -4.98 -28.92 -4.48
C GLY A 376 -3.70 -28.24 -4.94
N GLY A 377 -3.28 -27.14 -4.30
CA GLY A 377 -2.12 -26.35 -4.67
C GLY A 377 -2.43 -25.16 -5.58
N VAL A 378 -3.70 -24.97 -5.97
CA VAL A 378 -4.15 -23.88 -6.83
C VAL A 378 -5.02 -22.90 -6.03
N LEU A 379 -4.61 -21.63 -5.97
CA LEU A 379 -5.42 -20.60 -5.32
C LEU A 379 -6.65 -20.23 -6.15
N LYS A 380 -7.80 -20.07 -5.52
CA LYS A 380 -9.10 -19.79 -6.17
C LYS A 380 -9.86 -18.73 -5.39
N LEU A 381 -10.59 -17.87 -6.09
CA LEU A 381 -11.47 -16.86 -5.51
C LEU A 381 -12.64 -17.54 -4.79
N THR A 382 -12.85 -17.19 -3.52
CA THR A 382 -14.01 -17.64 -2.73
C THR A 382 -14.94 -16.48 -2.33
N GLY A 383 -14.40 -15.27 -2.19
CA GLY A 383 -15.16 -14.11 -1.71
C GLY A 383 -15.30 -14.10 -0.18
N ASN A 384 -15.57 -12.93 0.40
CA ASN A 384 -15.53 -12.75 1.85
C ASN A 384 -16.79 -13.20 2.60
N GLY A 385 -17.83 -13.66 1.92
CA GLY A 385 -19.10 -14.11 2.51
C GLY A 385 -19.91 -13.03 3.23
N ASN A 386 -19.43 -11.79 3.28
CA ASN A 386 -20.10 -10.68 3.97
C ASN A 386 -21.40 -10.33 3.26
N ALA A 387 -22.40 -9.84 4.00
CA ALA A 387 -23.70 -9.44 3.45
C ALA A 387 -23.72 -7.98 2.95
N TYR A 388 -22.81 -7.15 3.45
CA TYR A 388 -22.72 -5.73 3.11
C TYR A 388 -21.28 -5.32 2.77
N ARG A 389 -21.15 -4.38 1.84
CA ARG A 389 -19.86 -3.80 1.43
C ARG A 389 -19.35 -2.83 2.47
N VAL A 390 -18.19 -3.17 3.02
CA VAL A 390 -17.47 -2.34 4.00
C VAL A 390 -15.98 -2.39 3.74
N SER A 391 -15.32 -1.25 3.89
CA SER A 391 -13.88 -1.18 4.09
C SER A 391 -13.54 -0.39 5.34
N VAL A 392 -12.54 -0.86 6.08
CA VAL A 392 -11.90 -0.12 7.17
C VAL A 392 -10.44 0.05 6.83
N ARG A 393 -9.99 1.30 6.75
CA ARG A 393 -8.65 1.63 6.26
C ARG A 393 -8.01 2.70 7.14
N PRO A 394 -6.75 2.53 7.56
CA PRO A 394 -6.04 3.61 8.25
C PRO A 394 -5.84 4.80 7.32
N VAL A 395 -5.86 6.00 7.90
CA VAL A 395 -5.76 7.28 7.18
C VAL A 395 -4.55 8.06 7.68
N ALA A 396 -3.75 8.54 6.73
CA ALA A 396 -2.82 9.64 6.89
C ALA A 396 -3.35 10.83 6.07
N GLU A 397 -3.81 11.88 6.75
CA GLU A 397 -4.41 13.06 6.10
C GLU A 397 -3.56 14.30 6.33
N LYS A 398 -3.22 15.00 5.24
CA LYS A 398 -2.76 16.38 5.25
C LYS A 398 -3.94 17.27 4.87
N ARG A 399 -4.36 18.17 5.76
CA ARG A 399 -5.41 19.15 5.45
C ARG A 399 -4.82 20.54 5.32
N GLU A 400 -4.81 21.04 4.09
CA GLU A 400 -4.41 22.39 3.75
C GLU A 400 -5.63 23.33 3.73
N LEU A 401 -5.71 24.24 4.70
CA LEU A 401 -6.76 25.28 4.76
C LEU A 401 -6.26 26.55 4.08
N ILE A 402 -6.56 26.75 2.80
CA ILE A 402 -5.94 27.82 2.02
C ILE A 402 -6.34 29.22 2.53
N ASN A 403 -7.57 29.40 3.01
CA ASN A 403 -8.04 30.68 3.56
C ASN A 403 -7.86 30.78 5.09
N ALA A 404 -7.19 29.82 5.71
CA ALA A 404 -6.89 29.79 7.13
C ALA A 404 -5.59 29.02 7.42
N ALA A 405 -4.51 29.34 6.69
CA ALA A 405 -3.29 28.51 6.63
C ALA A 405 -2.62 28.22 7.97
N ASN A 406 -2.78 29.09 8.98
CA ASN A 406 -2.27 28.84 10.34
C ASN A 406 -2.95 27.63 11.01
N PHE A 407 -4.13 27.24 10.54
CA PHE A 407 -4.90 26.12 11.03
C PHE A 407 -4.82 24.90 10.11
N SER A 408 -3.97 24.89 9.08
CA SER A 408 -3.65 23.65 8.36
C SER A 408 -3.06 22.63 9.33
N TYR A 409 -3.37 21.35 9.13
CA TYR A 409 -3.00 20.30 10.06
C TYR A 409 -2.83 18.95 9.40
N THR A 410 -2.13 18.08 10.11
CA THR A 410 -2.02 16.66 9.83
C THR A 410 -2.92 15.88 10.79
N ALA A 411 -3.60 14.84 10.30
CA ALA A 411 -4.46 14.00 11.12
C ALA A 411 -4.31 12.51 10.80
N THR A 412 -4.61 11.69 11.81
CA THR A 412 -4.58 10.23 11.73
C THR A 412 -5.90 9.62 12.16
N GLY A 413 -6.25 8.46 11.60
CA GLY A 413 -7.43 7.73 12.02
C GLY A 413 -7.79 6.58 11.11
N TYR A 414 -9.10 6.29 11.01
CA TYR A 414 -9.63 5.22 10.18
C TYR A 414 -10.82 5.70 9.36
N ASN A 415 -10.77 5.46 8.05
CA ASN A 415 -11.91 5.61 7.16
C ASN A 415 -12.73 4.31 7.20
N VAL A 416 -13.97 4.40 7.67
CA VAL A 416 -14.92 3.28 7.70
C VAL A 416 -15.99 3.54 6.65
N THR A 417 -15.73 3.08 5.44
CA THR A 417 -16.65 3.26 4.31
C THR A 417 -17.66 2.12 4.31
N ILE A 418 -18.91 2.45 4.62
CA ILE A 418 -20.05 1.52 4.55
C ILE A 418 -20.94 2.03 3.43
N GLU A 419 -21.19 1.20 2.42
CA GLU A 419 -22.03 1.59 1.29
C GLU A 419 -23.44 1.98 1.75
N ASN A 420 -23.92 3.14 1.28
CA ASN A 420 -25.31 3.54 1.41
C ASN A 420 -26.16 2.72 0.44
N ARG A 421 -26.55 1.52 0.87
CA ARG A 421 -27.36 0.60 0.07
C ARG A 421 -28.77 1.15 -0.05
N LEU A 422 -29.19 1.39 -1.29
CA LEU A 422 -30.51 1.89 -1.64
C LEU A 422 -31.38 0.76 -2.23
N ASP A 423 -32.69 0.88 -2.06
CA ASP A 423 -33.67 0.07 -2.79
C ASP A 423 -33.91 0.62 -4.22
N GLU A 424 -34.85 0.02 -4.95
CA GLU A 424 -35.19 0.43 -6.32
C GLU A 424 -35.78 1.85 -6.41
N ASN A 425 -36.27 2.38 -5.29
CA ASN A 425 -36.81 3.74 -5.17
C ASN A 425 -35.78 4.72 -4.62
N PHE A 426 -34.49 4.34 -4.58
CA PHE A 426 -33.40 5.15 -4.03
C PHE A 426 -33.57 5.50 -2.53
N VAL A 427 -34.28 4.65 -1.78
CA VAL A 427 -34.45 4.80 -0.33
C VAL A 427 -33.42 3.92 0.40
N PRO A 428 -32.72 4.43 1.43
CA PRO A 428 -31.78 3.63 2.21
C PRO A 428 -32.45 2.39 2.84
N VAL A 429 -31.80 1.22 2.69
CA VAL A 429 -32.29 -0.04 3.28
C VAL A 429 -31.83 -0.25 4.72
N LEU A 430 -30.78 0.47 5.12
CA LEU A 430 -30.20 0.42 6.46
C LEU A 430 -30.73 1.61 7.28
N ASP A 431 -31.04 1.39 8.55
CA ASP A 431 -31.28 2.47 9.51
C ASP A 431 -29.95 2.97 10.07
N LYS A 432 -29.13 2.02 10.53
CA LYS A 432 -27.81 2.30 11.10
C LYS A 432 -26.88 1.09 11.05
N VAL A 433 -25.60 1.35 11.26
CA VAL A 433 -24.58 0.34 11.53
C VAL A 433 -23.82 0.74 12.77
N VAL A 434 -23.71 -0.17 13.74
CA VAL A 434 -22.88 0.04 14.93
C VAL A 434 -21.52 -0.60 14.68
N VAL A 435 -20.48 0.21 14.71
CA VAL A 435 -19.09 -0.17 14.42
C VAL A 435 -18.32 -0.16 15.71
N THR A 436 -17.85 -1.32 16.17
CA THR A 436 -16.98 -1.44 17.34
C THR A 436 -15.52 -1.47 16.90
N PRO A 437 -14.73 -0.41 17.16
CA PRO A 437 -13.31 -0.42 16.90
C PRO A 437 -12.56 -1.36 17.88
N PRO A 438 -11.35 -1.81 17.53
CA PRO A 438 -10.51 -2.65 18.40
C PRO A 438 -9.93 -1.91 19.61
N PHE A 439 -10.14 -0.59 19.72
CA PHE A 439 -9.46 0.30 20.68
C PHE A 439 -10.41 1.23 21.45
N GLY A 440 -11.72 1.09 21.32
CA GLY A 440 -12.63 2.05 21.94
C GLY A 440 -14.11 1.77 21.78
N GLU A 441 -14.90 2.78 22.11
CA GLU A 441 -16.35 2.68 22.16
C GLU A 441 -17.00 2.57 20.77
N PRO A 442 -18.11 1.81 20.66
CA PRO A 442 -18.84 1.68 19.41
C PRO A 442 -19.30 3.03 18.84
N GLN A 443 -19.13 3.19 17.52
CA GLN A 443 -19.57 4.34 16.75
C GLN A 443 -20.81 3.96 15.93
N THR A 444 -21.81 4.83 15.90
CA THR A 444 -23.01 4.61 15.08
C THR A 444 -22.87 5.32 13.75
N TYR A 445 -23.15 4.62 12.66
CA TYR A 445 -23.17 5.13 11.29
C TYR A 445 -24.60 5.13 10.77
N THR A 446 -25.03 6.20 10.10
CA THR A 446 -26.40 6.33 9.55
C THR A 446 -26.38 6.85 8.12
N PRO A 447 -27.34 6.48 7.26
CA PRO A 447 -27.47 7.07 5.94
C PRO A 447 -27.73 8.57 6.00
N LYS A 448 -27.18 9.32 5.03
CA LYS A 448 -27.48 10.73 4.83
C LYS A 448 -27.74 11.02 3.35
N PRO A 449 -28.70 11.92 3.04
CA PRO A 449 -28.85 12.47 1.70
C PRO A 449 -27.54 13.00 1.11
N GLY A 450 -27.32 12.73 -0.18
CA GLY A 450 -26.17 13.22 -0.94
C GLY A 450 -24.86 12.44 -0.75
N PHE A 451 -24.88 11.36 0.03
CA PHE A 451 -23.72 10.49 0.26
C PHE A 451 -23.94 9.08 -0.29
N SER A 452 -22.90 8.56 -0.94
CA SER A 452 -22.78 7.17 -1.39
C SER A 452 -22.44 6.19 -0.25
N PHE A 453 -22.11 6.72 0.94
CA PHE A 453 -21.76 5.97 2.14
C PHE A 453 -22.52 6.45 3.39
N LEU A 454 -22.49 5.66 4.46
CA LEU A 454 -23.03 6.05 5.76
C LEU A 454 -22.03 6.95 6.51
N THR A 455 -22.56 7.94 7.22
CA THR A 455 -21.80 8.91 8.01
C THR A 455 -21.85 8.61 9.49
N VAL A 456 -20.82 9.00 10.26
CA VAL A 456 -20.88 8.90 11.73
C VAL A 456 -22.02 9.77 12.28
N ALA A 457 -22.89 9.15 13.07
CA ALA A 457 -23.98 9.80 13.79
C ALA A 457 -23.44 10.50 15.05
N ARG A 458 -23.98 11.68 15.33
CA ARG A 458 -23.66 12.41 16.57
C ARG A 458 -24.59 12.03 17.71
N PRO A 459 -24.14 12.19 18.97
CA PRO A 459 -25.02 12.07 20.13
C PRO A 459 -26.24 13.01 20.02
N ALA A 460 -27.36 12.57 20.58
CA ALA A 460 -28.59 13.37 20.60
C ALA A 460 -28.36 14.72 21.30
N GLY A 461 -28.79 15.83 20.68
CA GLY A 461 -28.64 17.19 21.22
C GLY A 461 -27.46 17.99 20.66
N VAL A 462 -26.58 17.39 19.85
CA VAL A 462 -25.53 18.11 19.09
C VAL A 462 -26.06 18.45 17.70
N ALA A 463 -25.81 19.68 17.22
CA ALA A 463 -26.30 20.15 15.91
C ALA A 463 -25.95 19.16 14.77
N ALA A 464 -26.96 18.82 13.97
CA ALA A 464 -26.99 17.69 13.04
C ALA A 464 -26.13 17.82 11.75
N ASN A 465 -25.13 18.70 11.74
CA ASN A 465 -24.31 18.96 10.56
C ASN A 465 -23.26 17.85 10.37
N ALA A 466 -23.73 16.69 9.93
CA ALA A 466 -23.11 15.36 9.97
C ALA A 466 -21.65 15.29 9.48
N SER A 467 -20.90 14.43 10.18
CA SER A 467 -19.47 14.10 10.02
C SER A 467 -19.27 13.05 8.92
N GLY A 468 -18.10 12.97 8.28
CA GLY A 468 -17.84 11.99 7.21
C GLY A 468 -17.79 10.52 7.69
N SER A 469 -17.23 9.63 6.89
CA SER A 469 -17.00 8.21 7.23
C SER A 469 -15.79 7.99 8.16
N VAL A 470 -14.95 9.01 8.32
CA VAL A 470 -13.66 8.92 9.03
C VAL A 470 -13.85 9.11 10.54
N ILE A 471 -13.21 8.25 11.32
CA ILE A 471 -12.96 8.41 12.76
C ILE A 471 -11.53 8.93 12.91
N TYR A 472 -11.37 10.20 13.30
CA TYR A 472 -10.07 10.78 13.56
C TYR A 472 -9.64 10.49 15.00
N LEU A 473 -8.45 9.91 15.16
CA LEU A 473 -7.88 9.59 16.47
C LEU A 473 -7.16 10.78 17.08
N ALA A 474 -6.42 11.51 16.25
CA ALA A 474 -5.66 12.68 16.64
C ALA A 474 -5.41 13.60 15.44
N GLY A 475 -5.10 14.86 15.72
CA GLY A 475 -4.64 15.83 14.74
C GLY A 475 -3.71 16.86 15.39
N ARG A 476 -2.80 17.42 14.59
CA ARG A 476 -1.83 18.43 15.05
C ARG A 476 -1.65 19.49 13.97
N TYR A 477 -1.74 20.76 14.36
CA TYR A 477 -1.49 21.87 13.44
C TYR A 477 -0.06 21.80 12.90
N ASP A 478 0.09 22.09 11.61
CA ASP A 478 1.39 22.12 10.94
C ASP A 478 2.20 23.34 11.42
N ASN A 479 1.52 24.45 11.71
CA ASN A 479 2.13 25.61 12.35
C ASN A 479 2.27 25.39 13.86
N ALA A 480 3.50 25.20 14.33
CA ALA A 480 3.81 24.98 15.74
C ALA A 480 3.43 26.16 16.67
N ALA A 481 3.23 27.36 16.14
CA ALA A 481 2.77 28.51 16.91
C ALA A 481 1.25 28.51 17.15
N THR A 482 0.49 27.69 16.42
CA THR A 482 -0.96 27.58 16.57
C THR A 482 -1.30 26.70 17.76
N THR A 483 -1.94 27.27 18.77
CA THR A 483 -2.35 26.58 20.00
C THR A 483 -3.68 25.84 19.83
N GLY A 484 -3.91 24.80 20.63
CA GLY A 484 -5.15 24.02 20.62
C GLY A 484 -5.07 22.78 19.72
N MET A 485 -6.21 22.14 19.47
CA MET A 485 -6.28 20.95 18.61
C MET A 485 -7.15 21.22 17.39
N PRO A 486 -6.86 20.60 16.23
CA PRO A 486 -7.73 20.67 15.06
C PRO A 486 -9.21 20.37 15.35
N ALA A 487 -9.48 19.45 16.27
CA ALA A 487 -10.83 19.10 16.72
C ALA A 487 -11.65 20.30 17.25
N ASP A 488 -10.99 21.31 17.82
CA ASP A 488 -11.63 22.50 18.37
C ASP A 488 -12.14 23.45 17.27
N LYS A 489 -11.42 23.49 16.13
CA LYS A 489 -11.74 24.35 14.98
C LYS A 489 -12.56 23.64 13.91
N GLU A 490 -12.45 22.32 13.85
CA GLU A 490 -13.15 21.45 12.91
C GLU A 490 -14.26 20.65 13.62
N ALA A 491 -15.10 21.35 14.39
CA ALA A 491 -16.13 20.73 15.22
C ALA A 491 -17.18 19.91 14.44
N ASN A 492 -17.16 19.91 13.10
CA ASN A 492 -17.99 19.07 12.22
C ASN A 492 -17.34 17.73 11.84
N LEU A 493 -16.03 17.56 12.08
CA LEU A 493 -15.34 16.29 11.89
C LEU A 493 -15.50 15.38 13.13
N ASN A 494 -15.31 14.08 12.94
CA ASN A 494 -15.48 13.09 14.01
C ASN A 494 -14.13 12.74 14.65
N PHE A 495 -13.64 13.63 15.49
CA PHE A 495 -12.51 13.33 16.38
C PHE A 495 -13.00 12.59 17.62
N VAL A 496 -12.27 11.54 18.01
CA VAL A 496 -12.48 10.88 19.30
C VAL A 496 -12.17 11.84 20.45
N SER A 497 -12.87 11.69 21.56
CA SER A 497 -12.69 12.52 22.76
C SER A 497 -12.55 11.61 23.99
N PRO A 498 -11.42 11.68 24.74
CA PRO A 498 -10.24 12.48 24.44
C PRO A 498 -9.51 12.02 23.16
N ALA A 499 -8.77 12.93 22.53
CA ALA A 499 -7.89 12.59 21.41
C ALA A 499 -6.77 11.65 21.87
N PHE A 500 -6.32 10.76 20.98
CA PHE A 500 -5.26 9.79 21.28
C PHE A 500 -3.91 10.49 21.37
N ALA A 501 -3.07 10.07 22.32
CA ALA A 501 -1.66 10.43 22.33
C ALA A 501 -0.87 9.58 21.31
N GLU A 502 0.35 10.01 20.97
CA GLU A 502 1.23 9.26 20.05
C GLU A 502 1.44 7.80 20.50
N SER A 503 1.60 7.59 21.81
CA SER A 503 1.74 6.25 22.40
C SER A 503 0.51 5.38 22.21
N ASP A 504 -0.69 5.96 22.24
CA ASP A 504 -1.94 5.24 22.07
C ASP A 504 -2.13 4.80 20.62
N VAL A 505 -1.82 5.69 19.66
CA VAL A 505 -1.84 5.36 18.23
C VAL A 505 -0.78 4.30 17.90
N ARG A 506 0.41 4.41 18.49
CA ARG A 506 1.51 3.43 18.33
C ARG A 506 1.12 2.04 18.84
N ALA A 507 0.35 1.96 19.92
CA ALA A 507 -0.07 0.70 20.52
C ALA A 507 -1.13 -0.07 19.69
N LEU A 508 -1.72 0.58 18.67
CA LEU A 508 -2.65 -0.08 17.76
C LEU A 508 -1.97 -1.19 16.97
N LYS A 509 -2.75 -2.18 16.53
CA LYS A 509 -2.23 -3.37 15.85
C LYS A 509 -2.52 -3.33 14.35
N ASP A 510 -1.53 -3.68 13.52
CA ASP A 510 -1.80 -4.19 12.17
C ASP A 510 -2.75 -5.38 12.29
N GLN A 511 -3.55 -5.61 11.25
CA GLN A 511 -4.50 -6.72 11.26
C GLN A 511 -5.53 -6.67 12.40
N SER A 512 -5.85 -5.47 12.90
CA SER A 512 -6.90 -5.31 13.89
C SER A 512 -8.28 -5.61 13.31
N VAL A 513 -9.14 -6.21 14.13
CA VAL A 513 -10.50 -6.61 13.78
C VAL A 513 -11.50 -5.56 14.23
N TRP A 514 -12.39 -5.19 13.32
CA TRP A 514 -13.50 -4.28 13.52
C TRP A 514 -14.80 -5.04 13.40
N LYS A 515 -15.68 -4.93 14.40
CA LYS A 515 -16.99 -5.58 14.40
C LYS A 515 -18.04 -4.60 13.89
N LEU A 516 -18.92 -5.05 12.99
CA LEU A 516 -20.00 -4.24 12.42
C LEU A 516 -21.34 -4.94 12.58
N GLU A 517 -22.30 -4.24 13.18
CA GLU A 517 -23.65 -4.72 13.44
C GLU A 517 -24.65 -3.87 12.64
N PHE A 518 -25.34 -4.51 11.69
CA PHE A 518 -26.21 -3.85 10.72
C PHE A 518 -27.66 -3.93 11.17
N TYR A 519 -28.37 -2.81 11.12
CA TYR A 519 -29.79 -2.70 11.46
C TYR A 519 -30.55 -2.22 10.22
N ARG A 520 -31.52 -2.99 9.73
CA ARG A 520 -32.39 -2.51 8.65
C ARG A 520 -33.44 -1.55 9.20
N VAL A 521 -34.06 -0.80 8.29
CA VAL A 521 -35.15 0.13 8.64
C VAL A 521 -36.24 -0.61 9.44
N GLY A 522 -36.54 -0.08 10.64
CA GLY A 522 -37.58 -0.61 11.53
C GLY A 522 -37.12 -1.73 12.47
N GLU A 523 -35.87 -2.20 12.37
CA GLU A 523 -35.34 -3.26 13.24
C GLU A 523 -34.66 -2.69 14.50
N THR A 524 -34.84 -3.37 15.63
CA THR A 524 -34.21 -3.02 16.92
C THR A 524 -33.06 -3.93 17.33
N VAL A 525 -32.87 -5.03 16.58
CA VAL A 525 -31.82 -6.06 16.75
C VAL A 525 -31.03 -6.13 15.44
N PRO A 526 -29.70 -6.35 15.46
CA PRO A 526 -28.95 -6.37 14.23
C PRO A 526 -29.37 -7.54 13.31
N SER A 527 -29.69 -7.23 12.04
CA SER A 527 -29.97 -8.25 11.01
C SER A 527 -28.74 -9.07 10.64
N THR A 528 -27.55 -8.50 10.79
CA THR A 528 -26.29 -9.14 10.43
C THR A 528 -25.16 -8.56 11.26
N THR A 529 -24.22 -9.43 11.64
CA THR A 529 -22.93 -9.05 12.20
C THR A 529 -21.84 -9.59 11.29
N GLN A 530 -20.88 -8.74 10.91
CA GLN A 530 -19.70 -9.15 10.16
C GLN A 530 -18.48 -8.37 10.64
N SER A 531 -17.29 -8.86 10.33
CA SER A 531 -16.04 -8.22 10.69
C SER A 531 -15.22 -7.75 9.48
N ALA A 532 -14.43 -6.71 9.72
CA ALA A 532 -13.40 -6.21 8.82
C ALA A 532 -12.05 -6.28 9.51
N ARG A 533 -11.02 -6.73 8.81
CA ARG A 533 -9.65 -6.78 9.30
C ARG A 533 -8.79 -5.85 8.46
N THR A 534 -8.06 -4.94 9.09
CA THR A 534 -7.17 -4.01 8.38
C THR A 534 -5.90 -4.73 7.93
N LEU A 535 -5.12 -4.16 7.00
CA LEU A 535 -3.75 -4.66 6.77
C LEU A 535 -2.78 -3.99 7.74
N ALA A 536 -2.90 -2.68 7.91
CA ALA A 536 -2.05 -1.86 8.77
C ALA A 536 -2.84 -1.17 9.90
N ARG A 537 -2.13 -0.69 10.92
CA ARG A 537 -2.63 0.31 11.88
C ARG A 537 -2.60 1.72 11.28
N ALA A 538 -3.27 2.64 11.94
CA ALA A 538 -3.11 4.06 11.66
C ALA A 538 -1.68 4.52 12.01
N PRO A 539 -1.02 5.32 11.16
CA PRO A 539 0.27 5.92 11.50
C PRO A 539 0.10 6.98 12.60
N THR A 540 1.08 7.10 13.47
CA THR A 540 1.25 8.19 14.45
C THR A 540 1.43 9.52 13.72
N LEU A 541 1.19 10.67 14.38
CA LEU A 541 1.32 11.94 13.66
C LEU A 541 2.78 12.26 13.31
N ASP A 542 3.71 11.80 14.14
CA ASP A 542 5.14 11.99 13.89
C ASP A 542 5.66 11.05 12.78
N GLU A 543 5.07 9.87 12.59
CA GLU A 543 5.27 9.05 11.37
C GLU A 543 4.70 9.73 10.13
N ILE A 544 3.50 10.33 10.20
CA ILE A 544 2.90 11.02 9.05
C ILE A 544 3.77 12.19 8.58
N LYS A 545 4.43 12.90 9.51
CA LYS A 545 5.36 13.98 9.16
C LYS A 545 6.57 13.51 8.34
N GLN A 546 6.93 12.23 8.42
CA GLN A 546 7.99 11.65 7.59
C GLN A 546 7.49 11.28 6.18
N LEU A 547 6.17 11.31 5.95
CA LEU A 547 5.57 11.01 4.65
C LEU A 547 5.54 12.25 3.77
N THR A 548 5.75 12.03 2.47
CA THR A 548 5.55 13.05 1.45
C THR A 548 4.17 12.89 0.81
N PHE A 549 3.47 14.00 0.62
CA PHE A 549 2.13 14.04 0.04
C PHE A 549 2.13 14.67 -1.35
N ALA A 550 1.11 14.38 -2.16
CA ALA A 550 0.82 15.17 -3.34
C ALA A 550 0.34 16.57 -2.92
N GLU A 551 0.72 17.60 -3.68
CA GLU A 551 0.49 19.00 -3.30
C GLU A 551 -0.09 19.80 -4.45
N ILE A 552 -0.99 20.73 -4.17
CA ILE A 552 -1.45 21.67 -5.20
C ILE A 552 -0.33 22.64 -5.59
N THR A 553 -0.27 23.01 -6.86
CA THR A 553 0.73 23.95 -7.35
C THR A 553 0.55 25.32 -6.69
N PRO A 554 1.64 26.11 -6.52
CA PRO A 554 1.53 27.49 -6.06
C PRO A 554 0.54 28.32 -6.89
N ALA A 555 0.54 28.15 -8.22
CA ALA A 555 -0.36 28.85 -9.12
C ALA A 555 -1.84 28.49 -8.88
N LEU A 556 -2.19 27.21 -8.73
CA LEU A 556 -3.57 26.82 -8.42
C LEU A 556 -4.00 27.32 -7.04
N ARG A 557 -3.11 27.25 -6.05
CA ARG A 557 -3.36 27.75 -4.70
C ARG A 557 -3.72 29.23 -4.69
N GLU A 558 -2.98 30.06 -5.43
CA GLU A 558 -3.28 31.49 -5.56
C GLU A 558 -4.61 31.74 -6.28
N ALA A 559 -4.87 31.00 -7.36
CA ALA A 559 -6.14 31.10 -8.09
C ALA A 559 -7.35 30.77 -7.20
N LEU A 560 -7.30 29.65 -6.48
CA LEU A 560 -8.38 29.24 -5.56
C LEU A 560 -8.60 30.26 -4.44
N ARG A 561 -7.53 30.84 -3.87
CA ARG A 561 -7.67 31.91 -2.86
C ARG A 561 -8.31 33.15 -3.44
N ALA A 562 -7.91 33.56 -4.64
CA ALA A 562 -8.47 34.74 -5.30
C ALA A 562 -9.96 34.54 -5.63
N GLU A 563 -10.34 33.36 -6.12
CA GLU A 563 -11.72 33.06 -6.52
C GLU A 563 -12.68 32.94 -5.32
N THR A 564 -12.17 32.47 -4.18
CA THR A 564 -12.96 32.34 -2.95
C THR A 564 -12.94 33.59 -2.08
N ALA A 565 -12.11 34.58 -2.39
CA ALA A 565 -12.03 35.83 -1.64
C ALA A 565 -13.33 36.63 -1.77
N GLY A 566 -13.97 36.91 -0.63
CA GLY A 566 -15.04 37.91 -0.54
C GLY A 566 -16.48 37.40 -0.50
N ASN A 567 -16.71 36.09 -0.54
CA ASN A 567 -18.00 35.53 -0.11
C ASN A 567 -17.97 35.12 1.37
N GLN A 568 -19.14 35.11 2.02
CA GLN A 568 -19.26 35.00 3.48
C GLN A 568 -18.61 33.74 4.08
N ASP A 569 -18.51 32.65 3.30
CA ASP A 569 -18.01 31.36 3.75
C ASP A 569 -16.63 30.99 3.15
N ASN A 570 -16.06 31.85 2.30
CA ASN A 570 -14.85 31.60 1.51
C ASN A 570 -14.87 30.26 0.75
N VAL A 571 -15.98 29.98 0.07
CA VAL A 571 -16.21 28.75 -0.72
C VAL A 571 -16.34 29.07 -2.20
N LEU A 572 -16.20 28.10 -3.11
CA LEU A 572 -16.58 28.30 -4.50
C LEU A 572 -18.10 28.22 -4.63
N ILE A 573 -18.71 29.09 -5.42
CA ILE A 573 -20.16 29.11 -5.69
C ILE A 573 -20.38 29.08 -7.19
N PHE A 574 -21.10 28.08 -7.69
CA PHE A 574 -21.38 27.96 -9.12
C PHE A 574 -22.34 29.07 -9.58
N GLY A 575 -21.94 29.81 -10.60
CA GLY A 575 -22.73 30.88 -11.20
C GLY A 575 -23.81 30.37 -12.17
N THR A 576 -24.40 31.29 -12.92
CA THR A 576 -25.30 30.96 -14.03
C THR A 576 -24.47 30.42 -15.21
N PRO A 577 -24.71 29.18 -15.67
CA PRO A 577 -23.95 28.56 -16.75
C PRO A 577 -24.28 29.17 -18.11
N THR A 578 -23.36 29.06 -19.06
CA THR A 578 -23.58 29.36 -20.48
C THR A 578 -23.26 28.13 -21.34
N GLU A 579 -23.56 28.17 -22.64
CA GLU A 579 -23.21 27.06 -23.55
C GLU A 579 -21.69 26.91 -23.72
N GLN A 580 -20.95 28.01 -23.59
CA GLN A 580 -19.50 28.05 -23.71
C GLN A 580 -18.78 27.76 -22.38
N GLU A 581 -19.43 28.07 -21.26
CA GLU A 581 -18.90 27.90 -19.91
C GLU A 581 -19.90 27.12 -19.05
N PRO A 582 -19.94 25.78 -19.20
CA PRO A 582 -20.72 24.95 -18.30
C PRO A 582 -20.09 24.94 -16.90
N ASN A 583 -20.93 24.78 -15.87
CA ASN A 583 -20.49 24.62 -14.49
C ASN A 583 -19.88 23.23 -14.28
N LEU A 584 -18.65 23.03 -14.72
CA LEU A 584 -17.84 21.86 -14.44
C LEU A 584 -16.73 22.24 -13.45
N ILE A 585 -16.23 21.26 -12.70
CA ILE A 585 -15.02 21.47 -11.91
C ILE A 585 -13.84 21.14 -12.82
N ASP A 586 -13.07 22.16 -13.15
CA ASP A 586 -11.75 22.03 -13.78
C ASP A 586 -10.68 22.31 -12.72
N PHE A 587 -10.01 21.25 -12.26
CA PHE A 587 -8.94 21.33 -11.28
C PHE A 587 -7.58 21.40 -11.98
N SER A 588 -7.32 22.57 -12.58
CA SER A 588 -6.07 22.91 -13.28
C SER A 588 -5.65 24.34 -12.93
N ALA A 589 -4.35 24.62 -13.02
CA ALA A 589 -3.85 25.99 -12.90
C ALA A 589 -4.06 26.77 -14.21
N GLN A 590 -3.89 28.10 -14.16
CA GLN A 590 -4.12 28.99 -15.30
C GLN A 590 -3.46 28.47 -16.59
N GLY A 591 -4.21 28.55 -17.71
CA GLY A 591 -3.75 28.07 -19.00
C GLY A 591 -3.74 26.55 -19.14
N ASP A 592 -4.62 25.85 -18.42
CA ASP A 592 -4.75 24.38 -18.44
C ASP A 592 -3.45 23.66 -18.00
N SER A 593 -2.70 24.31 -17.11
CA SER A 593 -1.44 23.82 -16.56
C SER A 593 -1.68 22.91 -15.34
N PRO A 594 -0.68 22.12 -14.90
CA PRO A 594 -0.83 21.22 -13.76
C PRO A 594 -1.44 21.87 -12.51
N GLY A 595 -2.51 21.28 -11.99
CA GLY A 595 -3.13 21.66 -10.72
C GLY A 595 -2.39 21.12 -9.50
N TRP A 596 -1.70 19.98 -9.62
CA TRP A 596 -0.91 19.40 -8.54
C TRP A 596 0.44 18.85 -8.99
N THR A 597 1.33 18.64 -8.03
CA THR A 597 2.60 17.91 -8.17
C THR A 597 2.59 16.64 -7.32
N VAL A 598 3.45 15.69 -7.69
CA VAL A 598 3.71 14.49 -6.89
C VAL A 598 5.22 14.49 -6.64
N PRO A 599 5.68 14.97 -5.46
CA PRO A 599 7.08 14.96 -5.11
C PRO A 599 7.66 13.53 -5.05
N THR A 600 8.98 13.41 -5.03
CA THR A 600 9.64 12.11 -4.83
C THR A 600 9.18 11.47 -3.52
N ALA A 601 8.94 10.16 -3.54
CA ALA A 601 8.39 9.34 -2.45
C ALA A 601 6.91 9.59 -2.09
N ALA A 602 6.24 10.59 -2.68
CA ALA A 602 4.79 10.72 -2.53
C ALA A 602 4.05 9.68 -3.38
N LEU A 603 2.94 9.16 -2.84
CA LEU A 603 2.01 8.38 -3.64
C LEU A 603 1.28 9.32 -4.61
N ALA A 604 1.22 8.92 -5.88
CA ALA A 604 0.44 9.64 -6.87
C ALA A 604 -1.06 9.46 -6.60
N PRO A 605 -1.88 10.53 -6.69
CA PRO A 605 -3.32 10.40 -6.59
C PRO A 605 -3.88 9.44 -7.62
N THR A 606 -4.85 8.62 -7.19
CA THR A 606 -5.61 7.69 -8.03
C THR A 606 -7.11 8.00 -8.02
N LEU A 607 -7.53 8.87 -7.10
CA LEU A 607 -8.88 9.42 -7.02
C LEU A 607 -8.79 10.93 -6.74
N PHE A 608 -9.61 11.70 -7.45
CA PHE A 608 -9.85 13.11 -7.18
C PHE A 608 -11.31 13.29 -6.79
N SER A 609 -11.57 13.97 -5.67
CA SER A 609 -12.93 14.19 -5.16
C SER A 609 -13.17 15.67 -4.84
N ALA A 610 -14.44 16.07 -4.92
CA ALA A 610 -14.93 17.38 -4.50
C ALA A 610 -16.12 17.23 -3.55
N TYR A 611 -16.19 18.13 -2.57
CA TYR A 611 -17.24 18.16 -1.56
C TYR A 611 -17.85 19.55 -1.47
N GLY A 612 -19.16 19.59 -1.27
CA GLY A 612 -19.88 20.85 -1.25
C GLY A 612 -21.29 20.77 -0.69
N ARG A 613 -22.08 21.81 -0.95
CA ARG A 613 -23.49 21.90 -0.57
C ARG A 613 -24.37 22.43 -1.69
N SER A 614 -25.64 22.06 -1.69
CA SER A 614 -26.69 22.64 -2.53
C SER A 614 -27.98 22.69 -1.71
N SER A 615 -28.58 23.88 -1.57
CA SER A 615 -29.81 24.07 -0.77
C SER A 615 -29.71 23.49 0.66
N GLY A 616 -28.53 23.61 1.29
CA GLY A 616 -28.27 23.09 2.64
C GLY A 616 -27.87 21.60 2.71
N VAL A 617 -28.15 20.82 1.65
CA VAL A 617 -27.79 19.40 1.52
C VAL A 617 -26.33 19.28 1.09
N ARG A 618 -25.56 18.37 1.69
CA ARG A 618 -24.16 18.10 1.27
C ARG A 618 -24.14 17.19 0.04
N TRP A 619 -23.08 17.28 -0.75
CA TRP A 619 -22.83 16.40 -1.87
C TRP A 619 -21.34 16.07 -1.97
N GLU A 620 -21.05 15.00 -2.68
CA GLU A 620 -19.71 14.55 -3.04
C GLU A 620 -19.69 14.07 -4.48
N ASP A 621 -18.63 14.38 -5.20
CA ASP A 621 -18.38 13.83 -6.53
C ASP A 621 -16.92 13.39 -6.61
N SER A 622 -16.64 12.34 -7.39
CA SER A 622 -15.28 11.82 -7.54
C SER A 622 -15.02 11.21 -8.91
N VAL A 623 -13.75 11.20 -9.31
CA VAL A 623 -13.27 10.59 -10.55
C VAL A 623 -11.94 9.89 -10.31
N THR A 624 -11.79 8.68 -10.87
CA THR A 624 -10.51 7.96 -10.89
C THR A 624 -9.55 8.66 -11.85
N VAL A 625 -8.30 8.85 -11.43
CA VAL A 625 -7.25 9.51 -12.21
C VAL A 625 -6.02 8.61 -12.38
N ARG A 626 -5.28 8.83 -13.46
CA ARG A 626 -3.99 8.14 -13.71
C ARG A 626 -2.97 8.60 -12.70
N ASN A 627 -2.07 7.72 -12.29
CA ASN A 627 -0.93 8.07 -11.43
C ASN A 627 -0.01 9.15 -12.05
N THR A 628 -0.04 9.30 -13.38
CA THR A 628 0.66 10.36 -14.13
C THR A 628 -0.15 11.64 -14.31
N ALA A 629 -1.44 11.64 -13.97
CA ALA A 629 -2.29 12.83 -14.07
C ALA A 629 -1.82 13.92 -13.10
N ARG A 630 -1.94 15.18 -13.53
CA ARG A 630 -1.58 16.37 -12.74
C ARG A 630 -2.67 17.45 -12.76
N LYS A 631 -3.84 17.12 -13.29
CA LYS A 631 -5.07 17.93 -13.36
C LYS A 631 -6.27 17.00 -13.55
N ALA A 632 -7.47 17.46 -13.24
CA ALA A 632 -8.70 16.66 -13.37
C ALA A 632 -9.88 17.53 -13.78
N ILE A 633 -10.81 16.94 -14.54
CA ILE A 633 -12.14 17.51 -14.76
C ILE A 633 -13.14 16.59 -14.08
N LEU A 634 -14.04 17.16 -13.29
CA LEU A 634 -15.06 16.42 -12.55
C LEU A 634 -16.46 16.89 -12.98
N THR A 635 -17.28 15.91 -13.37
CA THR A 635 -18.67 16.12 -13.81
C THR A 635 -19.64 15.79 -12.68
N CYS A 636 -20.78 16.48 -12.67
CA CYS A 636 -21.75 16.37 -11.59
C CYS A 636 -22.52 15.04 -11.63
N SER A 637 -22.61 14.33 -10.50
CA SER A 637 -23.36 13.06 -10.39
C SER A 637 -24.21 12.97 -9.11
N PRO A 638 -25.55 12.94 -9.20
CA PRO A 638 -26.39 12.85 -8.01
C PRO A 638 -26.40 11.43 -7.42
N TRP A 639 -26.29 11.31 -6.09
CA TRP A 639 -26.27 10.00 -5.38
C TRP A 639 -27.62 9.58 -4.79
N THR A 640 -28.50 10.53 -4.49
CA THR A 640 -29.82 10.27 -3.88
C THR A 640 -30.90 11.14 -4.53
N LEU A 641 -32.19 10.82 -4.35
CA LEU A 641 -33.29 11.61 -4.95
C LEU A 641 -33.31 13.07 -4.47
N THR A 642 -32.91 13.31 -3.23
CA THR A 642 -32.83 14.65 -2.63
C THR A 642 -31.54 15.38 -2.99
N ASP A 643 -30.66 14.75 -3.76
CA ASP A 643 -29.39 15.31 -4.15
C ASP A 643 -29.52 16.27 -5.35
N GLY A 644 -29.81 17.54 -5.02
CA GLY A 644 -30.12 18.58 -5.99
C GLY A 644 -28.91 19.38 -6.48
N HIS A 645 -27.66 18.92 -6.30
CA HIS A 645 -26.48 19.69 -6.71
C HIS A 645 -26.22 19.66 -8.22
N CYS A 646 -26.84 18.74 -8.96
CA CYS A 646 -26.77 18.71 -10.42
C CYS A 646 -27.96 19.39 -11.10
N ALA A 647 -27.68 19.88 -12.32
CA ALA A 647 -28.66 20.38 -13.27
C ALA A 647 -28.25 19.98 -14.70
N THR A 648 -29.19 20.12 -15.65
CA THR A 648 -28.91 19.96 -17.08
C THR A 648 -29.26 21.26 -17.79
N PHE A 649 -28.34 21.77 -18.61
CA PHE A 649 -28.50 22.98 -19.42
C PHE A 649 -27.91 22.72 -20.80
N SER A 650 -28.62 23.08 -21.88
CA SER A 650 -28.22 22.80 -23.27
C SER A 650 -27.70 21.37 -23.51
N GLY A 651 -28.30 20.38 -22.83
CA GLY A 651 -27.93 18.96 -22.96
C GLY A 651 -26.69 18.51 -22.15
N VAL A 652 -26.01 19.42 -21.45
CA VAL A 652 -24.84 19.12 -20.61
C VAL A 652 -25.26 18.99 -19.14
N ARG A 653 -24.86 17.90 -18.49
CA ARG A 653 -25.00 17.73 -17.03
C ARG A 653 -23.87 18.43 -16.30
N GLN A 654 -24.21 19.25 -15.32
CA GLN A 654 -23.29 20.18 -14.66
C GLN A 654 -23.75 20.55 -13.25
N TYR A 655 -22.92 21.26 -12.49
CA TYR A 655 -23.27 21.76 -11.17
C TYR A 655 -24.31 22.88 -11.25
N ARG A 656 -25.29 22.82 -10.35
CA ARG A 656 -26.41 23.77 -10.30
C ARG A 656 -25.93 25.14 -9.84
N PRO A 657 -26.44 26.25 -10.44
CA PRO A 657 -26.23 27.59 -9.90
C PRO A 657 -26.57 27.69 -8.42
N GLY A 658 -25.70 28.32 -7.64
CA GLY A 658 -25.85 28.48 -6.19
C GLY A 658 -25.46 27.25 -5.37
N ALA A 659 -25.11 26.11 -5.99
CA ALA A 659 -24.37 25.07 -5.29
C ALA A 659 -22.98 25.61 -4.94
N SER A 660 -22.46 25.22 -3.77
CA SER A 660 -21.14 25.60 -3.31
C SER A 660 -20.22 24.40 -3.16
N LEU A 661 -18.92 24.64 -3.29
CA LEU A 661 -17.84 23.67 -3.11
C LEU A 661 -16.86 24.23 -2.09
N ASN A 662 -16.50 23.42 -1.10
CA ASN A 662 -15.64 23.87 0.00
C ASN A 662 -14.39 23.02 0.21
N THR A 663 -14.31 21.82 -0.36
CA THR A 663 -13.15 20.92 -0.16
C THR A 663 -12.86 20.14 -1.43
N PHE A 664 -11.59 20.05 -1.79
CA PHE A 664 -11.07 19.07 -2.75
C PHE A 664 -10.24 18.02 -2.04
N GLU A 665 -10.13 16.84 -2.64
CA GLU A 665 -9.31 15.75 -2.12
C GLU A 665 -8.49 15.10 -3.24
N LEU A 666 -7.18 15.03 -3.02
CA LEU A 666 -6.26 14.17 -3.76
C LEU A 666 -6.02 12.92 -2.92
N TRP A 667 -6.47 11.78 -3.41
CA TRP A 667 -6.44 10.53 -2.65
C TRP A 667 -5.61 9.47 -3.35
N ALA A 668 -4.80 8.76 -2.57
CA ALA A 668 -4.02 7.61 -3.00
C ALA A 668 -4.04 6.53 -1.90
N ARG A 669 -3.60 5.33 -2.26
CA ARG A 669 -3.56 4.19 -1.35
C ARG A 669 -2.27 3.41 -1.46
N SER A 670 -1.64 3.17 -0.31
CA SER A 670 -0.43 2.33 -0.24
C SER A 670 -0.74 0.85 -0.47
N ALA A 671 0.28 0.04 -0.75
CA ALA A 671 0.14 -1.42 -0.85
C ALA A 671 -0.44 -2.04 0.43
N ARG A 672 -0.11 -1.47 1.59
CA ARG A 672 -0.62 -1.86 2.92
C ARG A 672 -1.99 -1.25 3.24
N GLN A 673 -2.71 -0.75 2.24
CA GLN A 673 -4.08 -0.23 2.34
C GLN A 673 -4.22 1.01 3.25
N VAL A 674 -3.14 1.76 3.47
CA VAL A 674 -3.17 3.08 4.14
C VAL A 674 -3.62 4.12 3.12
N GLU A 675 -4.67 4.86 3.46
CA GLU A 675 -5.16 6.00 2.67
C GLU A 675 -4.25 7.20 2.92
N MET A 676 -3.69 7.74 1.84
CA MET A 676 -2.94 8.99 1.86
C MET A 676 -3.78 10.05 1.16
N SER A 677 -4.20 11.05 1.94
CA SER A 677 -5.12 12.09 1.46
C SER A 677 -4.53 13.48 1.67
N THR A 678 -4.53 14.29 0.62
CA THR A 678 -4.35 15.74 0.72
C THR A 678 -5.71 16.39 0.51
N LYS A 679 -6.28 16.96 1.58
CA LYS A 679 -7.52 17.72 1.51
C LYS A 679 -7.24 19.21 1.45
N ILE A 680 -7.83 19.88 0.48
CA ILE A 680 -7.72 21.31 0.26
C ILE A 680 -9.03 21.95 0.70
N GLY A 681 -9.04 22.50 1.91
CA GLY A 681 -10.16 23.25 2.46
C GLY A 681 -10.12 24.69 1.99
N LEU A 682 -11.19 25.13 1.34
CA LEU A 682 -11.36 26.51 0.86
C LEU A 682 -11.92 27.41 1.96
N TYR A 683 -12.74 26.87 2.84
CA TYR A 683 -13.41 27.62 3.89
C TYR A 683 -12.42 28.18 4.93
N SER A 684 -12.86 29.22 5.64
CA SER A 684 -12.17 29.70 6.84
C SER A 684 -12.67 28.94 8.08
N VAL A 685 -11.77 28.65 9.00
CA VAL A 685 -12.15 28.18 10.35
C VAL A 685 -12.30 29.40 11.27
N GLN A 686 -13.37 29.42 12.08
CA GLN A 686 -13.63 30.48 13.06
C GLN A 686 -12.86 30.24 14.36
#